data_AF-A0A0S7X7X6-F1
#
_entry.id   AF-A0A0S7X7X6-F1
#
_cell.length_a   1.000
_cell.length_b   1.000
_cell.length_c   1.000
_cell.angle_alpha   90.00
_cell.angle_beta   90.00
_cell.angle_gamma   90.00
#
_symmetry.space_group_name_H-M   'P 1'
#
loop_
_entity.id
_entity.type
_entity.pdbx_description
1 polymer ?
#
loop_
_entity_poly.entity_id
_entity_poly.type
_entity_poly.pdbx_seq_one_letter_code
_entity_poly.pdbx_strand_id
1 'polypeptide(L)'
;MLALSDGALKRGRVIQLLDLSRSAFERHSIKLTKYGLIRRAKHAYYTLTSQGRDYVEQLSASTTPHLAKELDRRIMLLPTMPHQAFFRLLLSGILAKTHLLRYYEDGWPSFIAYGRTATLKTTIATLACKVFGLEPARQIYLVTSALPKELGIRRVRQKGKRDFDIQSSSYFEEPFVCFDELDKASNEVKKKALTYGDGRRESFPEGKRVVNKACVMLALNKLTGNQEIWEPYIRRGVVLNTDPLLADLSQCDQIARQILKKPIPGLSLGHAVVRQTELSDAEHALLRGLLEAAVRPEDWGVKVDTRPVAILVLGRLLLTGGSDVREAVYATAYDRLWCLETIGGTVEGWQKAFREKWARYRGERRPELEREAAALKQKEEERAKRLEERRAVIRAQTAAKVQRELEFVGLQEELVQRLLYEKTIPPFGLRSGDWVPRTKPAKKMMDDVVSRIRKVKVGDFPSLESLEAIAAKLIDEKLRPIFDEYDAELAAQRNQREAQQKRAEETRSREMEQREIEQLEREMKNPDPARELTFEDKELIKRIDEYLRRKMVRKGENIASVLQSLGILERKSVADIERERQEAEREAKIPSSAGTPVLKAQTRLFRLIMIKLDMGTPTSASGQVPDHVLIGIDDRPYLINHFTDWQKARALLLLKRRQILNSASERYIRKRGQRLQELRWSRLWSYLAQSSILGKNLNKRGLAAGARDVL
;
A
#
# COMPACT_ATOMS: atom_id res chain seq x y z
N MET A 1 1.32 -19.05 20.53
CA MET A 1 2.56 -18.26 20.57
C MET A 1 3.36 -18.65 21.80
N LEU A 2 2.90 -18.36 23.02
CA LEU A 2 3.55 -18.83 24.27
C LEU A 2 3.78 -20.35 24.32
N ALA A 3 2.81 -21.17 23.89
CA ALA A 3 3.02 -22.63 23.84
C ALA A 3 4.18 -23.08 22.91
N LEU A 4 4.72 -22.20 22.05
CA LEU A 4 5.84 -22.49 21.15
C LEU A 4 7.16 -21.83 21.63
N SER A 5 7.17 -21.20 22.83
CA SER A 5 8.37 -20.55 23.39
C SER A 5 9.53 -21.52 23.57
N ASP A 6 9.19 -22.74 24.00
CA ASP A 6 10.18 -23.75 24.40
C ASP A 6 10.70 -24.57 23.19
N GLY A 7 10.29 -24.20 21.97
CA GLY A 7 10.77 -24.81 20.74
C GLY A 7 9.67 -25.22 19.76
N ALA A 8 10.04 -26.07 18.81
CA ALA A 8 9.11 -26.55 17.79
C ALA A 8 8.18 -27.63 18.37
N LEU A 9 6.87 -27.43 18.25
CA LEU A 9 5.87 -28.42 18.69
C LEU A 9 5.10 -29.00 17.50
N LYS A 10 4.76 -30.29 17.62
CA LYS A 10 3.88 -30.99 16.67
C LYS A 10 2.46 -30.41 16.78
N ARG A 11 1.76 -30.29 15.64
CA ARG A 11 0.39 -29.75 15.52
C ARG A 11 -0.56 -30.35 16.56
N GLY A 12 -0.56 -31.68 16.70
CA GLY A 12 -1.42 -32.38 17.66
C GLY A 12 -1.16 -31.95 19.10
N ARG A 13 0.11 -31.72 19.47
CA ARG A 13 0.48 -31.24 20.80
C ARG A 13 0.09 -29.78 21.02
N VAL A 14 0.24 -28.91 20.01
CA VAL A 14 -0.22 -27.51 20.12
C VAL A 14 -1.74 -27.44 20.24
N ILE A 15 -2.46 -28.25 19.47
CA ILE A 15 -3.91 -28.42 19.57
C ILE A 15 -4.32 -28.86 20.97
N GLN A 16 -3.63 -29.86 21.54
CA GLN A 16 -3.92 -30.38 22.88
C GLN A 16 -3.61 -29.35 23.97
N LEU A 17 -2.44 -28.70 23.92
CA LEU A 17 -2.02 -27.70 24.92
C LEU A 17 -2.92 -26.47 24.94
N LEU A 18 -3.41 -26.05 23.77
CA LEU A 18 -4.29 -24.89 23.63
C LEU A 18 -5.77 -25.26 23.63
N ASP A 19 -6.10 -26.55 23.69
CA ASP A 19 -7.46 -27.07 23.67
C ASP A 19 -8.27 -26.53 22.47
N LEU A 20 -7.65 -26.56 21.28
CA LEU A 20 -8.22 -26.03 20.04
C LEU A 20 -8.76 -27.16 19.15
N SER A 21 -9.89 -26.94 18.49
CA SER A 21 -10.28 -27.84 17.39
C SER A 21 -9.26 -27.76 16.24
N ARG A 22 -9.16 -28.83 15.44
CA ARG A 22 -8.24 -28.89 14.29
C ARG A 22 -8.47 -27.73 13.30
N SER A 23 -9.73 -27.38 13.05
CA SER A 23 -10.11 -26.26 12.16
C SER A 23 -9.81 -24.89 12.78
N ALA A 24 -9.94 -24.72 14.09
CA ALA A 24 -9.52 -23.48 14.77
C ALA A 24 -8.01 -23.29 14.69
N PHE A 25 -7.24 -24.35 15.00
CA PHE A 25 -5.79 -24.32 14.87
C PHE A 25 -5.36 -23.98 13.44
N GLU A 26 -5.96 -24.58 12.40
CA GLU A 26 -5.60 -24.29 11.01
C GLU A 26 -5.83 -22.81 10.67
N ARG A 27 -7.00 -22.25 11.01
CA ARG A 27 -7.29 -20.81 10.82
C ARG A 27 -6.29 -19.91 11.54
N HIS A 28 -6.02 -20.16 12.83
CA HIS A 28 -5.07 -19.36 13.61
C HIS A 28 -3.65 -19.51 13.09
N SER A 29 -3.23 -20.73 12.73
CA SER A 29 -1.89 -20.99 12.24
C SER A 29 -1.63 -20.32 10.89
N ILE A 30 -2.61 -20.30 9.97
CA ILE A 30 -2.54 -19.56 8.70
C ILE A 30 -2.38 -18.07 8.98
N LYS A 31 -3.20 -17.52 9.88
CA LYS A 31 -3.14 -16.10 10.26
C LYS A 31 -1.77 -15.75 10.86
N LEU A 32 -1.29 -16.50 11.85
CA LEU A 32 0.00 -16.28 12.49
C LEU A 32 1.19 -16.50 11.54
N THR A 33 1.08 -17.44 10.59
CA THR A 33 2.09 -17.63 9.54
C THR A 33 2.10 -16.45 8.57
N LYS A 34 0.93 -15.95 8.18
CA LYS A 34 0.78 -14.76 7.33
C LYS A 34 1.38 -13.52 7.98
N TYR A 35 1.25 -13.36 9.29
CA TYR A 35 1.89 -12.28 10.05
C TYR A 35 3.38 -12.51 10.32
N GLY A 36 3.95 -13.63 9.85
CA GLY A 36 5.35 -13.94 10.08
C GLY A 36 5.69 -14.25 11.54
N LEU A 37 4.70 -14.57 12.38
CA LEU A 37 4.86 -14.85 13.82
C LEU A 37 5.17 -16.32 14.12
N ILE A 38 4.71 -17.24 13.27
CA ILE A 38 5.08 -18.65 13.35
C ILE A 38 5.52 -19.16 11.98
N ARG A 39 6.32 -20.21 11.95
CA ARG A 39 6.67 -20.93 10.72
C ARG A 39 6.56 -22.44 10.93
N ARG A 40 6.37 -23.17 9.84
CA ARG A 40 6.49 -24.62 9.84
C ARG A 40 7.97 -25.00 9.81
N ALA A 41 8.43 -25.74 10.82
CA ALA A 41 9.81 -26.22 10.91
C ALA A 41 10.00 -27.55 10.15
N LYS A 42 9.02 -28.46 10.27
CA LYS A 42 8.93 -29.76 9.59
C LYS A 42 7.46 -30.08 9.32
N HIS A 43 7.15 -31.19 8.64
CA HIS A 43 5.78 -31.62 8.41
C HIS A 43 4.99 -31.69 9.73
N ALA A 44 3.94 -30.88 9.85
CA ALA A 44 3.13 -30.71 11.06
C ALA A 44 3.86 -30.16 12.32
N TYR A 45 5.09 -29.65 12.24
CA TYR A 45 5.76 -28.98 13.36
C TYR A 45 5.77 -27.47 13.16
N TYR A 46 5.38 -26.73 14.20
CA TYR A 46 5.33 -25.28 14.22
C TYR A 46 6.32 -24.74 15.24
N THR A 47 6.99 -23.65 14.89
CA THR A 47 7.92 -22.95 15.78
C THR A 47 7.74 -21.45 15.62
N LEU A 48 8.16 -20.68 16.63
CA LEU A 48 8.22 -19.24 16.53
C LEU A 48 9.28 -18.82 15.50
N THR A 49 8.94 -17.86 14.65
CA THR A 49 9.93 -17.09 13.88
C THR A 49 10.71 -16.17 14.83
N SER A 50 11.71 -15.43 14.32
CA SER A 50 12.34 -14.36 15.12
C SER A 50 11.30 -13.34 15.57
N GLN A 51 10.54 -12.77 14.64
CA GLN A 51 9.45 -11.83 14.93
C GLN A 51 8.42 -12.41 15.90
N GLY A 52 8.16 -13.71 15.84
CA GLY A 52 7.30 -14.41 16.77
C GLY A 52 7.87 -14.59 18.16
N ARG A 53 9.19 -14.81 18.27
CA ARG A 53 9.91 -14.80 19.55
C ARG A 53 9.94 -13.40 20.11
N ASP A 54 10.28 -12.38 19.32
CA ASP A 54 10.28 -10.99 19.76
C ASP A 54 8.88 -10.57 20.20
N TYR A 55 7.82 -11.00 19.50
CA TYR A 55 6.43 -10.78 19.92
C TYR A 55 6.09 -11.54 21.20
N VAL A 56 6.55 -12.79 21.36
CA VAL A 56 6.37 -13.56 22.60
C VAL A 56 7.19 -12.97 23.72
N GLU A 57 8.38 -12.46 23.48
CA GLU A 57 9.29 -11.85 24.43
C GLU A 57 8.79 -10.46 24.82
N GLN A 58 8.17 -9.70 23.91
CA GLN A 58 7.37 -8.53 24.26
C GLN A 58 6.16 -8.87 25.13
N LEU A 59 5.63 -10.11 25.04
CA LEU A 59 4.60 -10.64 25.93
C LEU A 59 5.18 -11.28 27.21
N SER A 60 6.44 -11.74 27.21
CA SER A 60 7.09 -12.56 28.26
C SER A 60 8.09 -11.78 29.12
N ALA A 61 8.71 -10.73 28.59
CA ALA A 61 9.22 -9.55 29.30
C ALA A 61 8.06 -8.74 29.89
N SER A 62 7.05 -9.46 30.36
CA SER A 62 5.93 -8.99 31.13
C SER A 62 6.52 -8.20 32.29
N THR A 63 6.28 -6.91 32.24
CA THR A 63 6.38 -5.93 33.33
C THR A 63 5.48 -6.29 34.52
N THR A 64 4.91 -7.49 34.54
CA THR A 64 3.98 -7.99 35.52
C THR A 64 4.69 -9.12 36.29
N PRO A 65 4.96 -8.98 37.60
CA PRO A 65 5.42 -10.08 38.43
C PRO A 65 4.44 -11.22 38.31
N HIS A 66 4.97 -12.43 38.18
CA HIS A 66 4.14 -13.60 37.96
C HIS A 66 3.29 -13.86 39.19
N LEU A 67 1.96 -13.90 39.02
CA LEU A 67 1.09 -14.53 40.01
C LEU A 67 1.41 -16.03 40.07
N ALA A 68 0.74 -16.78 40.95
CA ALA A 68 0.73 -18.23 40.86
C ALA A 68 0.53 -18.64 39.38
N LYS A 69 1.46 -19.40 38.80
CA LYS A 69 1.60 -19.60 37.34
C LYS A 69 0.28 -19.95 36.64
N GLU A 70 -0.60 -20.64 37.34
CA GLU A 70 -1.90 -21.03 36.82
C GLU A 70 -2.91 -19.88 36.77
N LEU A 71 -2.94 -19.00 37.78
CA LEU A 71 -3.79 -17.80 37.78
C LEU A 71 -3.37 -16.86 36.67
N ASP A 72 -2.07 -16.61 36.50
CA ASP A 72 -1.54 -15.81 35.40
C ASP A 72 -1.98 -16.33 34.02
N ARG A 73 -1.93 -17.64 33.81
CA ARG A 73 -2.42 -18.27 32.57
C ARG A 73 -3.91 -18.01 32.34
N ARG A 74 -4.72 -17.94 33.40
CA ARG A 74 -6.15 -17.60 33.30
C ARG A 74 -6.35 -16.12 32.99
N ILE A 75 -5.57 -15.23 33.62
CA ILE A 75 -5.61 -13.79 33.33
C ILE A 75 -5.26 -13.55 31.87
N MET A 76 -4.25 -14.23 31.32
CA MET A 76 -3.85 -14.13 29.92
C MET A 76 -4.92 -14.55 28.91
N LEU A 77 -6.02 -15.20 29.34
CA LEU A 77 -7.16 -15.49 28.47
C LEU A 77 -8.05 -14.27 28.26
N LEU A 78 -7.97 -13.24 29.10
CA LEU A 78 -8.65 -11.96 28.86
C LEU A 78 -8.06 -11.30 27.61
N PRO A 79 -8.91 -10.74 26.73
CA PRO A 79 -8.56 -10.48 25.34
C PRO A 79 -7.51 -9.39 25.14
N THR A 80 -7.44 -8.40 26.04
CA THR A 80 -6.55 -7.25 25.89
C THR A 80 -5.82 -6.92 27.19
N MET A 81 -4.69 -6.22 27.07
CA MET A 81 -3.88 -5.79 28.22
C MET A 81 -4.68 -4.95 29.24
N PRO A 82 -5.54 -4.00 28.84
CA PRO A 82 -6.41 -3.28 29.79
C PRO A 82 -7.36 -4.18 30.61
N HIS A 83 -7.96 -5.22 30.02
CA HIS A 83 -8.80 -6.16 30.78
C HIS A 83 -7.96 -6.93 31.81
N GLN A 84 -6.78 -7.38 31.40
CA GLN A 84 -5.85 -8.10 32.27
C GLN A 84 -5.35 -7.22 33.42
N ALA A 85 -4.96 -5.98 33.11
CA ALA A 85 -4.49 -5.00 34.07
C ALA A 85 -5.58 -4.65 35.09
N PHE A 86 -6.79 -4.31 34.61
CA PHE A 86 -7.93 -4.03 35.47
C PHE A 86 -8.24 -5.20 36.40
N PHE A 87 -8.25 -6.43 35.87
CA PHE A 87 -8.51 -7.62 36.67
C PHE A 87 -7.43 -7.84 37.75
N ARG A 88 -6.14 -7.72 37.42
CA ARG A 88 -5.06 -7.85 38.42
C ARG A 88 -5.14 -6.79 39.51
N LEU A 89 -5.46 -5.55 39.14
CA LEU A 89 -5.68 -4.47 40.11
C LEU A 89 -6.90 -4.76 40.97
N LEU A 90 -7.99 -5.29 40.40
CA LEU A 90 -9.18 -5.68 41.16
C LEU A 90 -8.88 -6.74 42.21
N LEU A 91 -8.15 -7.80 41.83
CA LEU A 91 -7.69 -8.82 42.78
C LEU A 91 -6.83 -8.22 43.90
N SER A 92 -5.94 -7.29 43.54
CA SER A 92 -5.09 -6.57 44.50
C SER A 92 -5.93 -5.69 45.44
N GLY A 93 -6.96 -5.01 44.92
CA GLY A 93 -7.88 -4.18 45.68
C GLY A 93 -8.72 -4.97 46.67
N ILE A 94 -9.22 -6.15 46.27
CA ILE A 94 -9.98 -7.04 47.16
C ILE A 94 -9.11 -7.47 48.34
N LEU A 95 -7.90 -7.99 48.07
CA LEU A 95 -6.96 -8.40 49.12
C LEU A 95 -6.54 -7.24 50.02
N ALA A 96 -6.23 -6.08 49.44
CA ALA A 96 -5.93 -4.88 50.22
C ALA A 96 -7.09 -4.50 51.13
N LYS A 97 -8.33 -4.47 50.61
CA LYS A 97 -9.51 -4.12 51.40
C LYS A 97 -9.78 -5.11 52.50
N THR A 98 -9.57 -6.41 52.28
CA THR A 98 -9.76 -7.44 53.31
C THR A 98 -8.70 -7.37 54.41
N HIS A 99 -7.43 -7.21 54.06
CA HIS A 99 -6.33 -7.36 55.04
C HIS A 99 -5.78 -6.04 55.58
N LEU A 100 -5.94 -4.94 54.84
CA LEU A 100 -5.40 -3.64 55.21
C LEU A 100 -6.47 -2.67 55.75
N LEU A 101 -7.73 -3.09 55.87
CA LEU A 101 -8.86 -2.21 56.23
C LEU A 101 -8.58 -1.37 57.48
N ARG A 102 -8.00 -1.99 58.50
CA ARG A 102 -7.73 -1.36 59.80
C ARG A 102 -6.65 -0.28 59.75
N TYR A 103 -5.78 -0.29 58.75
CA TYR A 103 -4.65 0.63 58.65
C TYR A 103 -4.97 1.91 57.87
N TYR A 104 -6.02 1.89 57.04
CA TYR A 104 -6.38 3.03 56.20
C TYR A 104 -7.82 3.50 56.44
N GLU A 105 -7.97 4.74 56.90
CA GLU A 105 -9.27 5.37 57.11
C GLU A 105 -9.91 5.84 55.79
N ASP A 106 -9.10 6.16 54.80
CA ASP A 106 -9.53 6.68 53.50
C ASP A 106 -8.52 6.34 52.38
N GLY A 107 -8.82 6.79 51.16
CA GLY A 107 -8.00 6.54 49.98
C GLY A 107 -8.24 5.17 49.32
N TRP A 108 -9.31 4.46 49.68
CA TRP A 108 -9.60 3.15 49.10
C TRP A 108 -9.93 3.26 47.59
N PRO A 109 -9.34 2.41 46.73
CA PRO A 109 -9.64 2.42 45.30
C PRO A 109 -11.05 1.90 45.03
N SER A 110 -11.76 2.56 44.11
CA SER A 110 -12.96 2.03 43.46
C SER A 110 -12.60 1.46 42.09
N PHE A 111 -13.40 0.53 41.57
CA PHE A 111 -13.19 -0.04 40.25
C PHE A 111 -14.37 0.36 39.36
N ILE A 112 -14.09 0.93 38.20
CA ILE A 112 -15.12 1.42 37.27
C ILE A 112 -14.85 0.82 35.91
N ALA A 113 -15.75 -0.02 35.41
CA ALA A 113 -15.69 -0.53 34.05
C ALA A 113 -16.87 0.01 33.25
N TYR A 114 -16.60 0.67 32.13
CA TYR A 114 -17.66 1.19 31.26
C TYR A 114 -17.41 0.91 29.78
N GLY A 115 -18.43 1.12 28.97
CA GLY A 115 -18.45 0.89 27.52
C GLY A 115 -19.52 -0.11 27.14
N ARG A 116 -19.71 -0.39 25.85
CA ARG A 116 -20.88 -1.14 25.32
C ARG A 116 -21.16 -2.47 26.03
N THR A 117 -22.38 -2.99 25.85
CA THR A 117 -22.74 -4.33 26.33
C THR A 117 -21.82 -5.41 25.76
N ALA A 118 -21.73 -6.55 26.45
CA ALA A 118 -20.92 -7.71 26.04
C ALA A 118 -19.40 -7.45 25.93
N THR A 119 -18.87 -6.47 26.67
CA THR A 119 -17.42 -6.17 26.75
C THR A 119 -16.74 -6.74 28.00
N LEU A 120 -17.19 -7.91 28.47
CA LEU A 120 -16.60 -8.67 29.60
C LEU A 120 -16.65 -7.99 30.98
N LYS A 121 -17.32 -6.85 31.17
CA LYS A 121 -17.42 -6.17 32.48
C LYS A 121 -17.94 -7.10 33.59
N THR A 122 -19.13 -7.67 33.41
CA THR A 122 -19.73 -8.64 34.34
C THR A 122 -18.92 -9.93 34.44
N THR A 123 -18.27 -10.35 33.34
CA THR A 123 -17.38 -11.52 33.30
C THR A 123 -16.17 -11.33 34.21
N ILE A 124 -15.55 -10.14 34.23
CA ILE A 124 -14.44 -9.80 35.11
C ILE A 124 -14.87 -9.87 36.58
N ALA A 125 -16.04 -9.33 36.93
CA ALA A 125 -16.57 -9.45 38.29
C ALA A 125 -16.82 -10.92 38.69
N THR A 126 -17.40 -11.71 37.77
CA THR A 126 -17.63 -13.16 37.98
C THR A 126 -16.32 -13.90 38.17
N LEU A 127 -15.29 -13.55 37.41
CA LEU A 127 -13.95 -14.09 37.53
C LEU A 127 -13.33 -13.79 38.89
N ALA A 128 -13.47 -12.56 39.39
CA ALA A 128 -12.97 -12.18 40.70
C ALA A 128 -13.64 -13.00 41.80
N CYS A 129 -14.96 -13.17 41.72
CA CYS A 129 -15.71 -14.02 42.64
C CYS A 129 -15.17 -15.45 42.65
N LYS A 130 -15.01 -16.07 41.46
CA LYS A 130 -14.48 -17.42 41.33
C LYS A 130 -13.06 -17.57 41.86
N VAL A 131 -12.19 -16.57 41.64
CA VAL A 131 -10.82 -16.58 42.18
C VAL A 131 -10.85 -16.60 43.71
N PHE A 132 -11.74 -15.86 44.37
CA PHE A 132 -11.80 -15.83 45.83
C PHE A 132 -12.80 -16.83 46.45
N GLY A 133 -13.37 -17.73 45.65
CA GLY A 133 -14.40 -18.68 46.11
C GLY A 133 -15.70 -18.01 46.58
N LEU A 134 -15.97 -16.78 46.14
CA LEU A 134 -17.19 -16.04 46.45
C LEU A 134 -18.32 -16.45 45.51
N GLU A 135 -19.56 -16.41 46.00
CA GLU A 135 -20.76 -16.70 45.21
C GLU A 135 -21.14 -15.49 44.33
N PRO A 136 -21.08 -15.60 42.98
CA PRO A 136 -21.36 -14.45 42.11
C PRO A 136 -22.76 -13.87 42.29
N ALA A 137 -23.77 -14.69 42.61
CA ALA A 137 -25.15 -14.24 42.82
C ALA A 137 -25.31 -13.32 44.04
N ARG A 138 -24.41 -13.42 45.02
CA ARG A 138 -24.36 -12.52 46.19
C ARG A 138 -23.55 -11.26 45.93
N GLN A 139 -22.47 -11.38 45.17
CA GLN A 139 -21.51 -10.30 44.98
C GLN A 139 -21.81 -9.41 43.76
N ILE A 140 -22.53 -9.91 42.75
CA ILE A 140 -22.86 -9.15 41.55
C ILE A 140 -24.33 -8.77 41.60
N TYR A 141 -24.58 -7.50 41.90
CA TYR A 141 -25.92 -6.96 42.08
C TYR A 141 -26.35 -6.16 40.86
N LEU A 142 -27.43 -6.60 40.20
CA LEU A 142 -28.05 -5.87 39.10
C LEU A 142 -28.86 -4.69 39.67
N VAL A 143 -28.35 -3.48 39.55
CA VAL A 143 -28.97 -2.32 40.24
C VAL A 143 -30.22 -1.77 39.55
N THR A 144 -30.60 -2.29 38.38
CA THR A 144 -31.81 -1.86 37.67
C THR A 144 -33.09 -2.29 38.37
N SER A 145 -33.06 -3.41 39.08
CA SER A 145 -34.17 -3.89 39.91
C SER A 145 -34.10 -3.39 41.35
N ALA A 146 -33.09 -2.59 41.69
CA ALA A 146 -32.85 -2.21 43.08
C ALA A 146 -33.85 -1.17 43.56
N LEU A 147 -34.43 -1.40 44.73
CA LEU A 147 -35.13 -0.36 45.46
C LEU A 147 -34.09 0.56 46.13
N PRO A 148 -34.31 1.90 46.17
CA PRO A 148 -33.35 2.80 46.82
C PRO A 148 -33.04 2.46 48.28
N LYS A 149 -33.93 1.72 48.95
CA LYS A 149 -33.78 1.30 50.35
C LYS A 149 -32.88 0.07 50.54
N GLU A 150 -32.41 -0.57 49.47
CA GLU A 150 -31.57 -1.78 49.54
C GLU A 150 -30.07 -1.46 49.57
N LEU A 151 -29.68 -0.31 49.04
CA LEU A 151 -28.29 0.14 48.98
C LEU A 151 -28.01 1.21 50.03
N GLY A 152 -26.76 1.28 50.47
CA GLY A 152 -26.28 2.33 51.35
C GLY A 152 -26.89 2.23 52.75
N ILE A 153 -27.24 3.39 53.30
CA ILE A 153 -27.69 3.55 54.68
C ILE A 153 -29.14 4.04 54.66
N ARG A 154 -29.99 3.47 55.51
CA ARG A 154 -31.39 3.88 55.64
C ARG A 154 -31.82 4.03 57.09
N ARG A 155 -32.84 4.89 57.29
CA ARG A 155 -33.61 4.96 58.53
C ARG A 155 -34.75 3.94 58.50
N VAL A 156 -34.86 3.13 59.54
CA VAL A 156 -35.94 2.16 59.74
C VAL A 156 -36.56 2.39 61.10
N ARG A 157 -37.87 2.58 61.16
CA ARG A 157 -38.58 2.68 62.43
C ARG A 157 -38.74 1.26 63.01
N GLN A 158 -38.10 0.98 64.14
CA GLN A 158 -38.28 -0.30 64.81
C GLN A 158 -39.70 -0.41 65.38
N LYS A 159 -40.34 -1.58 65.22
CA LYS A 159 -41.68 -1.83 65.76
C LYS A 159 -41.65 -1.62 67.28
N GLY A 160 -42.52 -0.73 67.78
CA GLY A 160 -42.60 -0.39 69.21
C GLY A 160 -41.64 0.69 69.71
N LYS A 161 -40.77 1.27 68.86
CA LYS A 161 -39.92 2.42 69.22
C LYS A 161 -40.40 3.70 68.54
N ARG A 162 -40.30 4.82 69.26
CA ARG A 162 -40.55 6.16 68.68
C ARG A 162 -39.43 6.59 67.74
N ASP A 163 -38.19 6.19 68.03
CA ASP A 163 -37.01 6.63 67.28
C ASP A 163 -36.73 5.77 66.04
N PHE A 164 -36.07 6.41 65.06
CA PHE A 164 -35.55 5.73 63.89
C PHE A 164 -34.23 5.04 64.22
N ASP A 165 -34.04 3.85 63.66
CA ASP A 165 -32.78 3.13 63.70
C ASP A 165 -32.07 3.23 62.35
N ILE A 166 -30.74 3.19 62.36
CA ILE A 166 -29.93 3.18 61.13
C ILE A 166 -29.62 1.73 60.79
N GLN A 167 -30.05 1.33 59.59
CA GLN A 167 -29.70 0.04 59.01
C GLN A 167 -28.80 0.28 57.79
N SER A 168 -27.61 -0.31 57.81
CA SER A 168 -26.73 -0.41 56.66
C SER A 168 -27.13 -1.61 55.80
N SER A 169 -26.91 -1.48 54.49
CA SER A 169 -27.03 -2.59 53.56
C SER A 169 -26.00 -3.68 53.84
N SER A 170 -26.37 -4.95 53.66
CA SER A 170 -25.46 -6.10 53.84
C SER A 170 -24.24 -6.04 52.92
N TYR A 171 -24.34 -5.34 51.79
CA TYR A 171 -23.23 -5.16 50.85
C TYR A 171 -22.01 -4.43 51.45
N PHE A 172 -22.15 -3.71 52.57
CA PHE A 172 -21.00 -3.11 53.25
C PHE A 172 -20.11 -4.15 53.95
N GLU A 173 -20.65 -5.32 54.27
CA GLU A 173 -19.96 -6.39 55.00
C GLU A 173 -19.27 -7.39 54.06
N GLU A 174 -19.66 -7.41 52.79
CA GLU A 174 -19.09 -8.30 51.78
C GLU A 174 -17.65 -7.90 51.42
N PRO A 175 -16.76 -8.84 51.07
CA PRO A 175 -15.38 -8.53 50.69
C PRO A 175 -15.28 -7.86 49.29
N PHE A 176 -16.23 -8.15 48.40
CA PHE A 176 -16.25 -7.63 47.03
C PHE A 176 -17.70 -7.46 46.57
N VAL A 177 -18.06 -6.30 46.02
CA VAL A 177 -19.39 -6.08 45.44
C VAL A 177 -19.27 -5.43 44.06
N CYS A 178 -20.00 -5.96 43.09
CA CYS A 178 -20.14 -5.39 41.76
C CYS A 178 -21.56 -4.86 41.57
N PHE A 179 -21.72 -3.56 41.38
CA PHE A 179 -22.98 -2.94 40.98
C PHE A 179 -23.06 -2.91 39.44
N ASP A 180 -23.79 -3.86 38.86
CA ASP A 180 -23.90 -4.03 37.41
C ASP A 180 -25.07 -3.25 36.81
N GLU A 181 -24.88 -2.78 35.57
CA GLU A 181 -25.78 -1.87 34.84
C GLU A 181 -26.12 -0.58 35.60
N LEU A 182 -25.13 0.02 36.27
CA LEU A 182 -25.33 1.21 37.09
C LEU A 182 -25.87 2.41 36.30
N ASP A 183 -25.52 2.53 35.01
CA ASP A 183 -26.02 3.58 34.13
C ASP A 183 -27.55 3.56 33.94
N LYS A 184 -28.18 2.40 34.14
CA LYS A 184 -29.63 2.23 33.98
C LYS A 184 -30.41 2.44 35.29
N ALA A 185 -29.74 2.54 36.44
CA ALA A 185 -30.39 2.75 37.73
C ALA A 185 -30.93 4.18 37.89
N SER A 186 -31.87 4.36 38.83
CA SER A 186 -32.37 5.68 39.22
C SER A 186 -31.26 6.52 39.86
N ASN A 187 -31.38 7.85 39.81
CA ASN A 187 -30.36 8.75 40.38
C ASN A 187 -30.14 8.54 41.89
N GLU A 188 -31.17 8.16 42.64
CA GLU A 188 -31.04 7.87 44.07
C GLU A 188 -30.22 6.58 44.30
N VAL A 189 -30.53 5.51 43.55
CA VAL A 189 -29.79 4.24 43.61
C VAL A 189 -28.33 4.46 43.19
N LYS A 190 -28.09 5.23 42.12
CA LYS A 190 -26.74 5.61 41.67
C LYS A 190 -25.95 6.32 42.77
N LYS A 191 -26.53 7.35 43.39
CA LYS A 191 -25.87 8.08 44.49
C LYS A 191 -25.50 7.15 45.64
N LYS A 192 -26.39 6.23 46.01
CA LYS A 192 -26.14 5.25 47.09
C LYS A 192 -25.10 4.19 46.71
N ALA A 193 -25.08 3.73 45.46
CA ALA A 193 -24.03 2.81 44.98
C ALA A 193 -22.65 3.50 44.96
N LEU A 194 -22.60 4.78 44.56
CA LEU A 194 -21.38 5.57 44.54
C LEU A 194 -20.76 5.78 45.93
N THR A 195 -21.55 5.80 47.02
CA THR A 195 -20.97 5.93 48.37
C THR A 195 -20.06 4.77 48.77
N TYR A 196 -20.17 3.61 48.13
CA TYR A 196 -19.25 2.49 48.35
C TYR A 196 -17.86 2.77 47.74
N GLY A 197 -17.80 3.63 46.73
CA GLY A 197 -16.58 3.96 45.97
C GLY A 197 -15.98 5.31 46.33
N ASP A 198 -16.46 5.98 47.38
CA ASP A 198 -16.01 7.32 47.77
C ASP A 198 -14.61 7.33 48.40
N GLY A 199 -14.06 6.15 48.70
CA GLY A 199 -12.73 5.93 49.22
C GLY A 199 -12.64 5.95 50.75
N ARG A 200 -13.73 6.28 51.47
CA ARG A 200 -13.74 6.28 52.94
C ARG A 200 -13.97 4.86 53.48
N ARG A 201 -13.30 4.54 54.58
CA ARG A 201 -13.53 3.30 55.35
C ARG A 201 -14.84 3.38 56.11
N GLU A 202 -15.15 4.54 56.68
CA GLU A 202 -16.25 4.69 57.63
C GLU A 202 -17.11 5.91 57.33
N SER A 203 -18.38 5.81 57.70
CA SER A 203 -19.31 6.91 57.74
C SER A 203 -20.06 6.91 59.06
N PHE A 204 -20.50 8.09 59.51
CA PHE A 204 -21.20 8.28 60.79
C PHE A 204 -22.61 8.89 60.59
N PRO A 205 -23.51 8.23 59.84
CA PRO A 205 -24.90 8.64 59.76
C PRO A 205 -25.54 8.69 61.15
N GLU A 206 -25.95 9.88 61.60
CA GLU A 206 -26.61 10.07 62.91
C GLU A 206 -25.80 9.49 64.08
N GLY A 207 -24.46 9.63 64.03
CA GLY A 207 -23.56 9.15 65.08
C GLY A 207 -23.34 7.63 65.10
N LYS A 208 -24.01 6.86 64.23
CA LYS A 208 -23.79 5.41 64.12
C LYS A 208 -22.70 5.11 63.12
N ARG A 209 -21.68 4.38 63.56
CA ARG A 209 -20.53 3.97 62.74
C ARG A 209 -20.96 2.88 61.75
N VAL A 210 -20.76 3.13 60.46
CA VAL A 210 -20.92 2.15 59.38
C VAL A 210 -19.57 1.98 58.69
N VAL A 211 -19.07 0.74 58.67
CA VAL A 211 -17.77 0.39 58.08
C VAL A 211 -18.00 -0.21 56.69
N ASN A 212 -17.35 0.34 55.68
CA ASN A 212 -17.36 -0.20 54.33
C ASN A 212 -16.18 -1.18 54.15
N LYS A 213 -16.47 -2.48 54.27
CA LYS A 213 -15.52 -3.57 54.05
C LYS A 213 -15.42 -3.99 52.59
N ALA A 214 -16.35 -3.55 51.73
CA ALA A 214 -16.41 -3.98 50.34
C ALA A 214 -15.36 -3.29 49.47
N CYS A 215 -14.67 -4.09 48.65
CA CYS A 215 -14.03 -3.60 47.44
C CYS A 215 -15.10 -3.48 46.36
N VAL A 216 -15.35 -2.27 45.86
CA VAL A 216 -16.46 -2.02 44.94
C VAL A 216 -16.02 -1.99 43.48
N MET A 217 -16.79 -2.66 42.62
CA MET A 217 -16.77 -2.49 41.18
C MET A 217 -18.09 -1.91 40.68
N LEU A 218 -18.03 -0.90 39.82
CA LEU A 218 -19.16 -0.27 39.16
C LEU A 218 -19.08 -0.63 37.67
N ALA A 219 -20.11 -1.28 37.13
CA ALA A 219 -20.17 -1.63 35.71
C ALA A 219 -21.27 -0.85 35.00
N LEU A 220 -20.91 -0.19 33.89
CA LEU A 220 -21.77 0.74 33.15
C LEU A 220 -21.72 0.46 31.64
N ASN A 221 -22.83 0.65 30.92
CA ASN A 221 -22.83 0.50 29.46
C ASN A 221 -22.43 1.78 28.70
N LYS A 222 -22.64 2.97 29.28
CA LYS A 222 -22.24 4.26 28.70
C LYS A 222 -21.89 5.27 29.78
N LEU A 223 -20.96 6.17 29.46
CA LEU A 223 -20.76 7.47 30.11
C LEU A 223 -21.22 8.55 29.12
N THR A 224 -22.52 8.85 29.07
CA THR A 224 -23.03 9.95 28.22
C THR A 224 -24.12 10.74 28.93
N GLY A 225 -24.07 12.08 28.86
CA GLY A 225 -25.07 12.99 29.41
C GLY A 225 -24.94 13.25 30.91
N ASN A 226 -26.06 13.50 31.61
CA ASN A 226 -26.17 13.69 33.08
C ASN A 226 -25.73 12.47 33.94
N GLN A 227 -25.06 11.48 33.35
CA GLN A 227 -24.64 10.22 33.96
C GLN A 227 -23.13 10.17 34.22
N GLU A 228 -22.47 11.32 34.19
CA GLU A 228 -21.03 11.45 34.39
C GLU A 228 -20.65 10.98 35.80
N ILE A 229 -19.81 9.95 35.88
CA ILE A 229 -19.17 9.60 37.15
C ILE A 229 -18.30 10.79 37.51
N TRP A 230 -18.62 11.41 38.65
CA TRP A 230 -17.95 12.63 39.08
C TRP A 230 -16.43 12.42 39.19
N GLU A 231 -15.68 13.43 38.77
CA GLU A 231 -14.22 13.41 38.66
C GLU A 231 -13.48 12.82 39.88
N PRO A 232 -13.87 13.09 41.14
CA PRO A 232 -13.20 12.50 42.30
C PRO A 232 -13.24 10.96 42.34
N TYR A 233 -14.28 10.34 41.78
CA TYR A 233 -14.34 8.88 41.67
C TYR A 233 -13.42 8.35 40.57
N ILE A 234 -13.29 9.07 39.45
CA ILE A 234 -12.34 8.74 38.36
C ILE A 234 -10.91 8.86 38.88
N ARG A 235 -10.61 9.95 39.60
CA ARG A 235 -9.30 10.24 40.18
C ARG A 235 -8.80 9.13 41.10
N ARG A 236 -9.69 8.68 42.01
CA ARG A 236 -9.37 7.65 43.01
C ARG A 236 -9.56 6.22 42.51
N GLY A 237 -10.34 6.05 41.44
CA GLY A 237 -10.74 4.74 40.95
C GLY A 237 -9.85 4.21 39.83
N VAL A 238 -9.79 2.89 39.71
CA VAL A 238 -9.27 2.18 38.54
C VAL A 238 -10.36 2.17 37.47
N VAL A 239 -10.13 2.88 36.36
CA VAL A 239 -11.14 3.06 35.30
C VAL A 239 -10.76 2.27 34.05
N LEU A 240 -11.65 1.42 33.57
CA LEU A 240 -11.53 0.68 32.31
C LEU A 240 -12.64 1.12 31.35
N ASN A 241 -12.25 1.78 30.27
CA ASN A 241 -13.11 2.02 29.13
C ASN A 241 -12.94 0.90 28.10
N THR A 242 -14.02 0.18 27.82
CA THR A 242 -14.01 -0.94 26.88
C THR A 242 -14.33 -0.54 25.44
N ASP A 243 -14.79 0.70 25.19
CA ASP A 243 -15.17 1.15 23.85
C ASP A 243 -14.00 1.22 22.87
N PRO A 244 -12.81 1.75 23.22
CA PRO A 244 -11.64 1.73 22.34
C PRO A 244 -11.17 0.32 21.99
N LEU A 245 -11.58 -0.68 22.79
CA LEU A 245 -11.13 -2.07 22.67
C LEU A 245 -12.02 -2.89 21.73
N LEU A 246 -13.16 -2.36 21.27
CA LEU A 246 -14.19 -3.10 20.52
C LEU A 246 -13.64 -3.86 19.29
N ALA A 247 -12.61 -3.32 18.62
CA ALA A 247 -11.98 -3.99 17.48
C ALA A 247 -11.38 -5.36 17.84
N ASP A 248 -10.90 -5.50 19.07
CA ASP A 248 -10.30 -6.73 19.60
C ASP A 248 -11.32 -7.67 20.26
N LEU A 249 -12.57 -7.23 20.39
CA LEU A 249 -13.64 -7.88 21.15
C LEU A 249 -14.66 -8.66 20.30
N SER A 250 -14.36 -8.92 19.03
CA SER A 250 -15.25 -9.63 18.08
C SER A 250 -15.71 -11.04 18.52
N GLN A 251 -15.10 -11.63 19.55
CA GLN A 251 -15.44 -12.95 20.10
C GLN A 251 -15.63 -12.95 21.63
N CYS A 252 -15.98 -11.81 22.23
CA CYS A 252 -16.10 -11.67 23.68
C CYS A 252 -16.94 -12.76 24.35
N ASP A 253 -18.14 -13.06 23.83
CA ASP A 253 -19.02 -14.07 24.44
C ASP A 253 -18.38 -15.46 24.45
N GLN A 254 -17.65 -15.82 23.39
CA GLN A 254 -16.96 -17.08 23.31
C GLN A 254 -15.79 -17.14 24.29
N ILE A 255 -15.03 -16.05 24.41
CA ILE A 255 -13.92 -15.92 25.36
C ILE A 255 -14.45 -16.00 26.80
N ALA A 256 -15.52 -15.27 27.12
CA ALA A 256 -16.17 -15.30 28.43
C ALA A 256 -16.56 -16.72 28.83
N ARG A 257 -17.26 -17.45 27.93
CA ARG A 257 -17.66 -18.84 28.16
C ARG A 257 -16.46 -19.76 28.35
N GLN A 258 -15.41 -19.60 27.56
CA GLN A 258 -14.19 -20.41 27.67
C GLN A 258 -13.47 -20.20 29.00
N ILE A 259 -13.36 -18.94 29.43
CA ILE A 259 -12.72 -18.59 30.69
C ILE A 259 -13.54 -19.15 31.86
N LEU A 260 -14.86 -18.92 31.86
CA LEU A 260 -15.73 -19.29 32.98
C LEU A 260 -15.99 -20.79 33.09
N LYS A 261 -15.86 -21.57 32.01
CA LYS A 261 -16.07 -23.02 32.02
C LYS A 261 -14.91 -23.80 32.66
N LYS A 262 -13.70 -23.24 32.63
CA LYS A 262 -12.50 -23.93 33.15
C LYS A 262 -12.38 -23.70 34.67
N PRO A 263 -11.81 -24.67 35.42
CA PRO A 263 -11.49 -24.46 36.83
C PRO A 263 -10.52 -23.29 36.97
N ILE A 264 -10.82 -22.41 37.93
CA ILE A 264 -10.05 -21.19 38.20
C ILE A 264 -9.30 -21.44 39.51
N PRO A 265 -7.98 -21.22 39.55
CA PRO A 265 -7.22 -21.35 40.79
C PRO A 265 -7.80 -20.43 41.87
N GLY A 266 -8.15 -21.03 43.00
CA GLY A 266 -8.66 -20.30 44.16
C GLY A 266 -7.54 -19.59 44.91
N LEU A 267 -7.83 -18.38 45.40
CA LEU A 267 -7.05 -17.64 46.38
C LEU A 267 -7.86 -17.56 47.67
N SER A 268 -7.26 -17.92 48.79
CA SER A 268 -7.92 -17.80 50.10
C SER A 268 -7.83 -16.35 50.61
N LEU A 269 -8.97 -15.77 50.98
CA LEU A 269 -9.04 -14.50 51.70
C LEU A 269 -8.62 -14.62 53.18
N GLY A 270 -8.50 -15.83 53.72
CA GLY A 270 -8.28 -16.04 55.17
C GLY A 270 -6.81 -16.08 55.60
N HIS A 271 -5.86 -16.24 54.68
CA HIS A 271 -4.48 -16.64 55.02
C HIS A 271 -3.37 -15.75 54.43
N ALA A 272 -3.69 -14.55 53.93
CA ALA A 272 -2.64 -13.65 53.44
C ALA A 272 -1.83 -13.05 54.61
N VAL A 273 -0.51 -13.17 54.54
CA VAL A 273 0.40 -12.61 55.54
C VAL A 273 0.71 -11.15 55.16
N VAL A 274 0.29 -10.22 56.01
CA VAL A 274 0.61 -8.79 55.86
C VAL A 274 2.04 -8.57 56.33
N ARG A 275 2.97 -8.36 55.39
CA ARG A 275 4.37 -8.03 55.68
C ARG A 275 4.63 -6.53 55.82
N GLN A 276 3.82 -5.74 55.13
CA GLN A 276 4.00 -4.30 55.04
C GLN A 276 2.61 -3.65 54.97
N THR A 277 2.43 -2.60 55.75
CA THR A 277 1.16 -1.88 55.87
C THR A 277 1.19 -0.52 55.21
N GLU A 278 2.37 0.01 54.88
CA GLU A 278 2.59 1.31 54.21
C GLU A 278 3.83 1.25 53.32
N LEU A 279 3.85 1.99 52.21
CA LEU A 279 5.06 2.15 51.39
C LEU A 279 6.01 3.15 52.06
N SER A 280 7.31 2.92 51.93
CA SER A 280 8.33 3.91 52.32
C SER A 280 8.29 5.14 51.41
N ASP A 281 8.87 6.26 51.85
CA ASP A 281 8.94 7.49 51.04
C ASP A 281 9.63 7.27 49.69
N ALA A 282 10.68 6.44 49.65
CA ALA A 282 11.38 6.09 48.41
C ALA A 282 10.49 5.28 47.45
N GLU A 283 9.67 4.37 47.97
CA GLU A 283 8.72 3.57 47.17
C GLU A 283 7.54 4.43 46.68
N HIS A 284 7.07 5.35 47.51
CA HIS A 284 6.08 6.36 47.12
C HIS A 284 6.61 7.29 46.04
N ALA A 285 7.83 7.80 46.18
CA ALA A 285 8.49 8.64 45.19
C ALA A 285 8.70 7.89 43.87
N LEU A 286 9.09 6.61 43.92
CA LEU A 286 9.19 5.74 42.75
C LEU A 286 7.82 5.61 42.05
N LEU A 287 6.77 5.26 42.79
CA LEU A 287 5.42 5.12 42.25
C LEU A 287 4.96 6.42 41.58
N ARG A 288 5.12 7.55 42.28
CA ARG A 288 4.75 8.86 41.78
C ARG A 288 5.52 9.21 40.50
N GLY A 289 6.85 9.06 40.49
CA GLY A 289 7.68 9.37 39.34
C GLY A 289 7.43 8.47 38.12
N LEU A 290 6.99 7.21 38.33
CA LEU A 290 6.55 6.33 37.24
C LEU A 290 5.24 6.81 36.62
N LEU A 291 4.28 7.24 37.43
CA LEU A 291 3.00 7.74 36.94
C LEU A 291 3.14 9.14 36.31
N GLU A 292 3.83 10.08 36.96
CA GLU A 292 4.02 11.46 36.45
C GLU A 292 4.69 11.46 35.08
N ALA A 293 5.64 10.56 34.83
CA ALA A 293 6.33 10.46 33.55
C ALA A 293 5.46 9.89 32.41
N ALA A 294 4.34 9.24 32.72
CA ALA A 294 3.52 8.51 31.75
C ALA A 294 2.10 9.09 31.58
N VAL A 295 1.66 9.92 32.53
CA VAL A 295 0.34 10.57 32.55
C VAL A 295 0.45 11.95 31.92
N ARG A 296 -0.60 12.38 31.20
CA ARG A 296 -0.62 13.73 30.62
C ARG A 296 -0.64 14.79 31.73
N PRO A 297 0.12 15.89 31.64
CA PRO A 297 0.17 16.91 32.69
C PRO A 297 -1.21 17.44 33.10
N GLU A 298 -2.10 17.67 32.12
CA GLU A 298 -3.48 18.14 32.33
C GLU A 298 -4.38 17.12 33.04
N ASP A 299 -4.04 15.83 32.96
CA ASP A 299 -4.82 14.74 33.54
C ASP A 299 -4.32 14.31 34.93
N TRP A 300 -3.14 14.79 35.36
CA TRP A 300 -2.51 14.37 36.62
C TRP A 300 -3.42 14.63 37.84
N GLY A 301 -3.90 15.86 38.01
CA GLY A 301 -4.75 16.25 39.14
C GLY A 301 -6.18 15.70 39.08
N VAL A 302 -6.62 15.27 37.89
CA VAL A 302 -8.00 14.92 37.53
C VAL A 302 -8.21 13.42 37.56
N LYS A 303 -7.28 12.65 37.00
CA LYS A 303 -7.40 11.19 36.79
C LYS A 303 -6.49 10.38 37.70
N VAL A 304 -5.59 11.00 38.44
CA VAL A 304 -4.61 10.29 39.25
C VAL A 304 -4.62 10.75 40.71
N ASP A 305 -4.69 9.77 41.60
CA ASP A 305 -4.37 9.88 43.01
C ASP A 305 -3.39 8.75 43.34
N THR A 306 -2.23 9.10 43.88
CA THR A 306 -1.19 8.13 44.21
C THR A 306 -1.54 7.28 45.44
N ARG A 307 -2.42 7.77 46.33
CA ARG A 307 -2.77 7.06 47.56
C ARG A 307 -3.57 5.77 47.33
N PRO A 308 -4.66 5.76 46.52
CA PRO A 308 -5.32 4.53 46.13
C PRO A 308 -4.40 3.56 45.39
N VAL A 309 -3.50 4.08 44.55
CA VAL A 309 -2.55 3.23 43.81
C VAL A 309 -1.51 2.61 44.75
N ALA A 310 -1.06 3.32 45.79
CA ALA A 310 -0.17 2.77 46.81
C ALA A 310 -0.84 1.63 47.60
N ILE A 311 -2.12 1.77 47.96
CA ILE A 311 -2.89 0.68 48.57
C ILE A 311 -2.96 -0.54 47.63
N LEU A 312 -3.09 -0.33 46.32
CA LEU A 312 -3.03 -1.41 45.33
C LEU A 312 -1.65 -2.06 45.23
N VAL A 313 -0.54 -1.33 45.45
CA VAL A 313 0.81 -1.92 45.56
C VAL A 313 0.89 -2.88 46.74
N LEU A 314 0.38 -2.48 47.91
CA LEU A 314 0.35 -3.36 49.08
C LEU A 314 -0.57 -4.58 48.86
N GLY A 315 -1.72 -4.37 48.22
CA GLY A 315 -2.59 -5.46 47.75
C GLY A 315 -1.88 -6.43 46.79
N ARG A 316 -1.04 -5.89 45.90
CA ARG A 316 -0.23 -6.68 44.95
C ARG A 316 0.84 -7.50 45.67
N LEU A 317 1.43 -6.97 46.74
CA LEU A 317 2.36 -7.72 47.59
C LEU A 317 1.68 -8.90 48.29
N LEU A 318 0.48 -8.68 48.84
CA LEU A 318 -0.33 -9.77 49.40
C LEU A 318 -0.64 -10.83 48.35
N LEU A 319 -1.05 -10.39 47.15
CA LEU A 319 -1.43 -11.26 46.04
C LEU A 319 -0.26 -12.13 45.53
N THR A 320 0.95 -11.59 45.52
CA THR A 320 2.16 -12.30 45.04
C THR A 320 2.91 -13.05 46.15
N GLY A 321 2.49 -12.90 47.42
CA GLY A 321 3.27 -13.34 48.58
C GLY A 321 4.65 -12.67 48.66
N GLY A 322 4.80 -11.54 47.95
CA GLY A 322 6.06 -10.98 47.48
C GLY A 322 6.94 -10.41 48.59
N SER A 323 8.25 -10.46 48.37
CA SER A 323 9.29 -9.81 49.16
C SER A 323 9.85 -8.55 48.51
N ASP A 324 9.51 -8.27 47.24
CA ASP A 324 10.00 -7.07 46.53
C ASP A 324 8.89 -6.06 46.26
N VAL A 325 8.91 -5.00 47.06
CA VAL A 325 8.00 -3.87 47.00
C VAL A 325 8.18 -3.07 45.71
N ARG A 326 9.42 -2.87 45.26
CA ARG A 326 9.68 -2.13 44.01
C ARG A 326 9.09 -2.88 42.82
N GLU A 327 9.24 -4.20 42.79
CA GLU A 327 8.63 -5.02 41.75
C GLU A 327 7.09 -4.84 41.73
N ALA A 328 6.46 -4.81 42.90
CA ALA A 328 5.02 -4.53 43.03
C ALA A 328 4.66 -3.08 42.63
N VAL A 329 5.50 -2.09 42.93
CA VAL A 329 5.29 -0.69 42.52
C VAL A 329 5.22 -0.58 41.00
N TYR A 330 6.22 -1.11 40.29
CA TYR A 330 6.23 -1.09 38.82
C TYR A 330 5.06 -1.86 38.23
N ALA A 331 4.75 -3.03 38.78
CA ALA A 331 3.64 -3.87 38.35
C ALA A 331 2.29 -3.15 38.40
N THR A 332 2.01 -2.52 39.54
CA THR A 332 0.76 -1.80 39.80
C THR A 332 0.71 -0.51 38.98
N ALA A 333 1.82 0.23 38.87
CA ALA A 333 1.90 1.42 38.03
C ALA A 333 1.65 1.07 36.55
N TYR A 334 2.25 -0.01 36.04
CA TYR A 334 2.06 -0.46 34.67
C TYR A 334 0.59 -0.83 34.38
N ASP A 335 -0.04 -1.60 35.27
CA ASP A 335 -1.45 -1.96 35.12
C ASP A 335 -2.35 -0.71 35.23
N ARG A 336 -2.05 0.24 36.12
CA ARG A 336 -2.79 1.50 36.25
C ARG A 336 -2.71 2.33 34.96
N LEU A 337 -1.54 2.41 34.35
CA LEU A 337 -1.33 3.16 33.11
C LEU A 337 -2.07 2.52 31.93
N TRP A 338 -2.15 1.19 31.84
CA TRP A 338 -3.02 0.53 30.84
C TRP A 338 -4.49 0.90 30.99
N CYS A 339 -4.99 0.98 32.22
CA CYS A 339 -6.36 1.43 32.48
C CYS A 339 -6.53 2.91 32.09
N LEU A 340 -5.60 3.78 32.47
CA LEU A 340 -5.62 5.20 32.10
C LEU A 340 -5.55 5.44 30.60
N GLU A 341 -4.81 4.62 29.85
CA GLU A 341 -4.72 4.71 28.39
C GLU A 341 -6.10 4.56 27.73
N THR A 342 -6.97 3.71 28.28
CA THR A 342 -8.34 3.52 27.74
C THR A 342 -9.22 4.77 27.85
N ILE A 343 -8.87 5.70 28.75
CA ILE A 343 -9.55 6.99 28.92
C ILE A 343 -8.69 8.18 28.44
N GLY A 344 -7.67 7.90 27.63
CA GLY A 344 -6.78 8.90 27.05
C GLY A 344 -5.89 9.62 28.06
N GLY A 345 -5.67 9.05 29.25
CA GLY A 345 -4.94 9.67 30.35
C GLY A 345 -3.41 9.65 30.24
N THR A 346 -2.87 8.97 29.22
CA THR A 346 -1.43 8.72 29.08
C THR A 346 -0.81 9.53 27.94
N VAL A 347 0.48 9.85 28.06
CA VAL A 347 1.29 10.44 26.98
C VAL A 347 1.61 9.40 25.90
N GLU A 348 1.88 9.83 24.67
CA GLU A 348 2.28 8.93 23.59
C GLU A 348 3.63 8.26 23.90
N GLY A 349 3.78 6.98 23.55
CA GLY A 349 5.05 6.25 23.76
C GLY A 349 5.37 5.86 25.20
N TRP A 350 4.46 6.12 26.16
CA TRP A 350 4.68 5.82 27.59
C TRP A 350 5.10 4.36 27.85
N GLN A 351 4.54 3.41 27.09
CA GLN A 351 4.82 1.98 27.25
C GLN A 351 6.30 1.66 27.02
N LYS A 352 6.93 2.30 26.02
CA LYS A 352 8.35 2.10 25.71
C LYS A 352 9.22 2.66 26.82
N ALA A 353 8.98 3.91 27.21
CA ALA A 353 9.71 4.58 28.28
C ALA A 353 9.58 3.83 29.62
N PHE A 354 8.38 3.31 29.92
CA PHE A 354 8.14 2.51 31.13
C PHE A 354 8.94 1.19 31.10
N ARG A 355 8.91 0.48 29.97
CA ARG A 355 9.65 -0.79 29.80
C ARG A 355 11.16 -0.60 29.92
N GLU A 356 11.71 0.50 29.42
CA GLU A 356 13.14 0.82 29.56
C GLU A 356 13.51 1.03 31.04
N LYS A 357 12.71 1.81 31.79
CA LYS A 357 12.90 1.99 33.24
C LYS A 357 12.80 0.66 34.01
N TRP A 358 11.86 -0.20 33.60
CA TRP A 358 11.69 -1.52 34.21
C TRP A 358 12.86 -2.46 33.92
N ALA A 359 13.31 -2.51 32.67
CA ALA A 359 14.42 -3.33 32.25
C ALA A 359 15.70 -2.93 32.99
N ARG A 360 15.95 -1.63 33.17
CA ARG A 360 17.07 -1.12 33.97
C ARG A 360 17.01 -1.60 35.42
N TYR A 361 15.87 -1.45 36.09
CA TYR A 361 15.70 -1.92 37.47
C TYR A 361 15.91 -3.45 37.59
N ARG A 362 15.39 -4.24 36.64
CA ARG A 362 15.62 -5.69 36.64
C ARG A 362 17.08 -6.04 36.36
N GLY A 363 17.77 -5.28 35.51
CA GLY A 363 19.20 -5.44 35.24
C GLY A 363 20.06 -5.19 36.48
N GLU A 364 19.77 -4.12 37.23
CA GLU A 364 20.44 -3.80 38.50
C GLU A 364 20.29 -4.95 39.52
N ARG A 365 19.13 -5.61 39.56
CA ARG A 365 18.85 -6.71 40.52
C ARG A 365 19.33 -8.08 40.01
N ARG A 366 19.36 -8.29 38.70
CA ARG A 366 19.76 -9.53 38.04
C ARG A 366 20.63 -9.17 36.82
N PRO A 367 21.95 -9.01 37.01
CA PRO A 367 22.87 -8.62 35.94
C PRO A 367 22.85 -9.58 34.73
N GLU A 368 22.47 -10.84 34.96
CA GLU A 368 22.24 -11.84 33.90
C GLU A 368 21.14 -11.41 32.93
N LEU A 369 20.04 -10.82 33.40
CA LEU A 369 18.97 -10.30 32.55
C LEU A 369 19.42 -9.09 31.72
N GLU A 370 20.32 -8.27 32.25
CA GLU A 370 20.89 -7.15 31.51
C GLU A 370 21.82 -7.64 30.40
N ARG A 371 22.64 -8.65 30.68
CA ARG A 371 23.48 -9.32 29.67
C ARG A 371 22.62 -10.01 28.60
N GLU A 372 21.53 -10.66 28.99
CA GLU A 372 20.57 -11.25 28.06
C GLU A 372 19.91 -10.19 27.18
N ALA A 373 19.42 -9.10 27.75
CA ALA A 373 18.79 -8.00 27.02
C ALA A 373 19.77 -7.29 26.07
N ALA A 374 21.01 -7.04 26.51
CA ALA A 374 22.06 -6.46 25.67
C ALA A 374 22.47 -7.40 24.53
N ALA A 375 22.62 -8.70 24.82
CA ALA A 375 22.90 -9.71 23.80
C ALA A 375 21.75 -9.86 22.79
N LEU A 376 20.50 -9.68 23.23
CA LEU A 376 19.35 -9.68 22.34
C LEU A 376 19.35 -8.45 21.42
N LYS A 377 19.58 -7.27 21.97
CA LYS A 377 19.68 -6.01 21.21
C LYS A 377 20.80 -6.07 20.17
N GLN A 378 21.97 -6.59 20.53
CA GLN A 378 23.06 -6.82 19.57
C GLN A 378 22.66 -7.80 18.45
N LYS A 379 21.98 -8.90 18.78
CA LYS A 379 21.45 -9.84 17.79
C LYS A 379 20.39 -9.21 16.88
N GLU A 380 19.56 -8.31 17.40
CA GLU A 380 18.58 -7.54 16.62
C GLU A 380 19.26 -6.58 15.65
N GLU A 381 20.24 -5.81 16.12
CA GLU A 381 21.03 -4.89 15.30
C GLU A 381 21.79 -5.65 14.20
N GLU A 382 22.44 -6.77 14.53
CA GLU A 382 23.14 -7.62 13.56
C GLU A 382 22.17 -8.22 12.52
N ARG A 383 20.97 -8.64 12.94
CA ARG A 383 19.94 -9.14 12.03
C ARG A 383 19.35 -8.05 11.15
N ALA A 384 19.12 -6.85 11.69
CA ALA A 384 18.66 -5.69 10.94
C ALA A 384 19.66 -5.36 9.83
N LYS A 385 20.96 -5.35 10.17
CA LYS A 385 22.05 -5.18 9.21
C LYS A 385 22.05 -6.26 8.12
N ARG A 386 21.94 -7.54 8.49
CA ARG A 386 21.83 -8.65 7.50
C ARG A 386 20.58 -8.55 6.61
N LEU A 387 19.46 -8.08 7.16
CA LEU A 387 18.23 -7.85 6.40
C LEU A 387 18.38 -6.70 5.40
N GLU A 388 19.08 -5.65 5.79
CA GLU A 388 19.40 -4.52 4.92
C GLU A 388 20.36 -4.93 3.81
N GLU A 389 21.43 -5.67 4.12
CA GLU A 389 22.35 -6.27 3.15
C GLU A 389 21.59 -7.15 2.15
N ARG A 390 20.69 -8.03 2.63
CA ARG A 390 19.88 -8.87 1.76
C ARG A 390 18.93 -8.06 0.88
N ARG A 391 18.34 -6.98 1.41
CA ARG A 391 17.50 -6.06 0.61
C ARG A 391 18.33 -5.35 -0.46
N ALA A 392 19.56 -4.96 -0.15
CA ALA A 392 20.48 -4.37 -1.12
C ALA A 392 20.82 -5.35 -2.26
N VAL A 393 21.11 -6.62 -1.93
CA VAL A 393 21.35 -7.68 -2.93
C VAL A 393 20.13 -7.90 -3.82
N ILE A 394 18.92 -7.99 -3.24
CA ILE A 394 17.68 -8.15 -4.01
C ILE A 394 17.44 -6.94 -4.93
N ARG A 395 17.68 -5.72 -4.44
CA ARG A 395 17.59 -4.50 -5.26
C ARG A 395 18.59 -4.53 -6.41
N ALA A 396 19.84 -4.93 -6.18
CA ALA A 396 20.86 -5.05 -7.22
C ALA A 396 20.48 -6.10 -8.27
N GLN A 397 20.00 -7.28 -7.85
CA GLN A 397 19.52 -8.33 -8.77
C GLN A 397 18.31 -7.86 -9.58
N THR A 398 17.38 -7.14 -8.95
CA THR A 398 16.20 -6.58 -9.63
C THR A 398 16.62 -5.52 -10.64
N ALA A 399 17.54 -4.64 -10.28
CA ALA A 399 18.09 -3.62 -11.18
C ALA A 399 18.83 -4.26 -12.37
N ALA A 400 19.66 -5.27 -12.14
CA ALA A 400 20.33 -6.02 -13.20
C ALA A 400 19.34 -6.73 -14.13
N LYS A 401 18.25 -7.28 -13.58
CA LYS A 401 17.19 -7.88 -14.39
C LYS A 401 16.50 -6.84 -15.27
N VAL A 402 16.10 -5.70 -14.69
CA VAL A 402 15.47 -4.59 -15.44
C VAL A 402 16.39 -4.07 -16.53
N GLN A 403 17.69 -3.95 -16.26
CA GLN A 403 18.68 -3.52 -17.23
C GLN A 403 18.77 -4.49 -18.42
N ARG A 404 18.81 -5.81 -18.18
CA ARG A 404 18.76 -6.82 -19.25
C ARG A 404 17.46 -6.77 -20.06
N GLU A 405 16.32 -6.52 -19.41
CA GLU A 405 15.04 -6.36 -20.09
C GLU A 405 15.04 -5.11 -20.98
N LEU A 406 15.64 -4.00 -20.53
CA LEU A 406 15.77 -2.77 -21.32
C LEU A 406 16.71 -2.95 -22.52
N GLU A 407 17.87 -3.60 -22.33
CA GLU A 407 18.82 -3.91 -23.40
C GLU A 407 18.15 -4.79 -24.47
N PHE A 408 17.43 -5.82 -24.06
CA PHE A 408 16.69 -6.69 -24.97
C PHE A 408 15.60 -5.93 -25.76
N VAL A 409 14.83 -5.06 -25.11
CA VAL A 409 13.83 -4.22 -25.80
C VAL A 409 14.50 -3.26 -26.78
N GLY A 410 15.67 -2.70 -26.43
CA GLY A 410 16.45 -1.87 -27.34
C GLY A 410 16.88 -2.62 -28.60
N LEU A 411 17.41 -3.84 -28.43
CA LEU A 411 17.79 -4.72 -29.54
C LEU A 411 16.58 -5.12 -30.41
N GLN A 412 15.42 -5.38 -29.79
CA GLN A 412 14.17 -5.65 -30.51
C GLN A 412 13.72 -4.46 -31.36
N GLU A 413 13.74 -3.25 -30.80
CA GLU A 413 13.40 -2.03 -31.54
C GLU A 413 14.39 -1.75 -32.67
N GLU A 414 15.70 -1.94 -32.46
CA GLU A 414 16.70 -1.79 -33.52
C GLU A 414 16.43 -2.73 -34.70
N LEU A 415 16.17 -4.01 -34.43
CA LEU A 415 15.84 -5.00 -35.46
C LEU A 415 14.55 -4.64 -36.20
N VAL A 416 13.51 -4.19 -35.47
CA VAL A 416 12.26 -3.72 -36.08
C VAL A 416 12.50 -2.51 -36.97
N GLN A 417 13.32 -1.54 -36.55
CA GLN A 417 13.65 -0.38 -37.36
C GLN A 417 14.44 -0.75 -38.61
N ARG A 418 15.40 -1.69 -38.53
CA ARG A 418 16.11 -2.21 -39.71
C ARG A 418 15.14 -2.84 -40.72
N LEU A 419 14.22 -3.68 -40.26
CA LEU A 419 13.21 -4.31 -41.13
C LEU A 419 12.23 -3.30 -41.74
N LEU A 420 11.86 -2.25 -40.98
CA LEU A 420 11.02 -1.16 -41.49
C LEU A 420 11.79 -0.26 -42.46
N TYR A 421 13.09 -0.08 -42.27
CA TYR A 421 13.94 0.68 -43.18
C TYR A 421 14.13 -0.05 -44.52
N GLU A 422 14.39 -1.36 -44.48
CA GLU A 422 14.41 -2.23 -45.67
C GLU A 422 13.06 -2.28 -46.41
N LYS A 423 11.94 -2.06 -45.70
CA LYS A 423 10.61 -1.89 -46.31
C LYS A 423 10.48 -0.60 -47.13
N THR A 424 11.32 0.41 -46.86
CA THR A 424 11.24 1.75 -47.47
C THR A 424 12.30 2.07 -48.52
N ILE A 425 13.37 1.27 -48.65
CA ILE A 425 14.41 1.51 -49.67
C ILE A 425 13.98 0.85 -50.99
N PRO A 426 13.81 1.60 -52.09
CA PRO A 426 13.69 1.02 -53.42
C PRO A 426 15.04 0.42 -53.85
N PRO A 427 15.09 -0.74 -54.52
CA PRO A 427 16.33 -1.26 -55.08
C PRO A 427 16.95 -0.23 -56.04
N PHE A 428 18.27 -0.10 -56.00
CA PHE A 428 19.05 0.88 -56.76
C PHE A 428 18.63 0.89 -58.25
N GLY A 429 18.15 2.05 -58.72
CA GLY A 429 17.85 2.29 -60.15
C GLY A 429 16.41 2.66 -60.51
N LEU A 430 15.45 2.58 -59.57
CA LEU A 430 14.05 2.98 -59.83
C LEU A 430 13.77 4.41 -59.33
N ARG A 431 13.25 5.28 -60.20
CA ARG A 431 12.79 6.63 -59.83
C ARG A 431 11.59 6.51 -58.88
N SER A 432 11.53 7.38 -57.87
CA SER A 432 10.57 7.32 -56.75
C SER A 432 9.09 7.32 -57.12
N GLY A 433 8.73 7.58 -58.38
CA GLY A 433 7.36 7.52 -58.90
C GLY A 433 6.90 6.15 -59.38
N ASP A 434 7.82 5.22 -59.68
CA ASP A 434 7.49 3.88 -60.24
C ASP A 434 7.49 2.77 -59.18
N TRP A 435 7.74 3.11 -57.92
CA TRP A 435 7.69 2.14 -56.82
C TRP A 435 6.23 1.89 -56.44
N VAL A 436 5.61 0.91 -57.11
CA VAL A 436 4.36 0.33 -56.64
C VAL A 436 4.66 -0.30 -55.27
N PRO A 437 3.92 0.04 -54.21
CA PRO A 437 4.12 -0.57 -52.92
C PRO A 437 4.02 -2.07 -53.10
N ARG A 438 5.11 -2.79 -52.75
CA ARG A 438 5.15 -4.26 -52.65
C ARG A 438 3.75 -4.74 -52.29
N THR A 439 3.18 -5.61 -53.12
CA THR A 439 1.78 -6.01 -53.13
C THR A 439 1.19 -6.05 -51.70
N LYS A 440 -0.07 -5.62 -51.50
CA LYS A 440 -0.73 -5.66 -50.16
C LYS A 440 -0.37 -6.91 -49.30
N PRO A 441 -0.24 -8.13 -49.87
CA PRO A 441 0.30 -9.31 -49.18
C PRO A 441 1.67 -9.14 -48.50
N ALA A 442 2.70 -8.65 -49.22
CA ALA A 442 4.05 -8.51 -48.69
C ALA A 442 4.14 -7.48 -47.55
N LYS A 443 3.38 -6.37 -47.66
CA LYS A 443 3.27 -5.39 -46.58
C LYS A 443 2.66 -6.01 -45.31
N LYS A 444 1.57 -6.76 -45.46
CA LYS A 444 0.89 -7.44 -44.34
C LYS A 444 1.79 -8.49 -43.69
N MET A 445 2.53 -9.27 -44.47
CA MET A 445 3.47 -10.26 -43.93
C MET A 445 4.65 -9.63 -43.21
N MET A 446 5.21 -8.52 -43.70
CA MET A 446 6.26 -7.79 -42.99
C MET A 446 5.74 -7.23 -41.66
N ASP A 447 4.51 -6.71 -41.65
CA ASP A 447 3.86 -6.24 -40.42
C ASP A 447 3.61 -7.42 -39.44
N ASP A 448 3.33 -8.62 -39.93
CA ASP A 448 3.21 -9.85 -39.12
C ASP A 448 4.58 -10.30 -38.55
N VAL A 449 5.67 -10.19 -39.30
CA VAL A 449 7.04 -10.48 -38.82
C VAL A 449 7.43 -9.51 -37.72
N VAL A 450 7.21 -8.21 -37.91
CA VAL A 450 7.43 -7.16 -36.88
C VAL A 450 6.58 -7.43 -35.63
N SER A 451 5.31 -7.80 -35.81
CA SER A 451 4.40 -8.15 -34.71
C SER A 451 4.88 -9.38 -33.93
N ARG A 452 5.48 -10.36 -34.61
CA ARG A 452 6.05 -11.55 -33.97
C ARG A 452 7.32 -11.22 -33.19
N ILE A 453 8.25 -10.45 -33.77
CA ILE A 453 9.49 -10.02 -33.09
C ILE A 453 9.16 -9.25 -31.80
N ARG A 454 8.18 -8.33 -31.85
CA ARG A 454 7.70 -7.58 -30.67
C ARG A 454 7.03 -8.42 -29.59
N LYS A 455 6.59 -9.65 -29.90
CA LYS A 455 5.96 -10.57 -28.93
C LYS A 455 6.95 -11.50 -28.24
N VAL A 456 8.20 -11.55 -28.71
CA VAL A 456 9.26 -12.38 -28.09
C VAL A 456 9.62 -11.82 -26.71
N LYS A 457 9.75 -12.68 -25.69
CA LYS A 457 10.11 -12.26 -24.33
C LYS A 457 11.59 -12.49 -24.05
N VAL A 458 12.13 -11.70 -23.13
CA VAL A 458 13.53 -11.69 -22.68
C VAL A 458 14.02 -13.07 -22.18
N GLY A 459 13.12 -13.97 -21.78
CA GLY A 459 13.47 -15.31 -21.32
C GLY A 459 13.56 -16.37 -22.43
N ASP A 460 13.11 -16.05 -23.64
CA ASP A 460 12.99 -17.04 -24.72
C ASP A 460 14.27 -17.13 -25.56
N PHE A 461 15.11 -16.08 -25.58
CA PHE A 461 16.35 -16.06 -26.36
C PHE A 461 17.49 -15.29 -25.67
N PRO A 462 18.72 -15.81 -25.73
CA PRO A 462 19.86 -15.24 -25.01
C PRO A 462 20.60 -14.11 -25.73
N SER A 463 20.42 -13.89 -27.05
CA SER A 463 21.20 -12.91 -27.83
C SER A 463 20.47 -12.28 -29.03
N LEU A 464 20.99 -11.14 -29.52
CA LEU A 464 20.56 -10.47 -30.76
C LEU A 464 20.66 -11.41 -31.97
N GLU A 465 21.75 -12.18 -32.07
CA GLU A 465 21.96 -13.17 -33.15
C GLU A 465 20.83 -14.19 -33.23
N SER A 466 20.25 -14.57 -32.08
CA SER A 466 19.11 -15.48 -32.02
C SER A 466 17.83 -14.84 -32.57
N LEU A 467 17.63 -13.53 -32.34
CA LEU A 467 16.50 -12.77 -32.89
C LEU A 467 16.67 -12.51 -34.38
N GLU A 468 17.89 -12.19 -34.82
CA GLU A 468 18.23 -12.01 -36.24
C GLU A 468 18.07 -13.31 -37.02
N ALA A 469 18.50 -14.46 -36.47
CA ALA A 469 18.30 -15.77 -37.10
C ALA A 469 16.81 -16.10 -37.31
N ILE A 470 15.94 -15.72 -36.36
CA ILE A 470 14.49 -15.91 -36.50
C ILE A 470 13.91 -14.95 -37.54
N ALA A 471 14.35 -13.69 -37.54
CA ALA A 471 13.93 -12.72 -38.55
C ALA A 471 14.34 -13.19 -39.95
N ALA A 472 15.60 -13.62 -40.14
CA ALA A 472 16.11 -14.17 -41.39
C ALA A 472 15.32 -15.40 -41.83
N LYS A 473 15.07 -16.36 -40.92
CA LYS A 473 14.27 -17.55 -41.20
C LYS A 473 12.83 -17.20 -41.63
N LEU A 474 12.20 -16.24 -40.95
CA LEU A 474 10.86 -15.77 -41.30
C LEU A 474 10.80 -15.04 -42.64
N ILE A 475 11.86 -14.30 -42.99
CA ILE A 475 11.99 -13.61 -44.29
C ILE A 475 12.19 -14.63 -45.41
N ASP A 476 13.14 -15.56 -45.26
CA ASP A 476 13.42 -16.59 -46.27
C ASP A 476 12.22 -17.53 -46.49
N GLU A 477 11.57 -18.01 -45.42
CA GLU A 477 10.46 -18.96 -45.55
C GLU A 477 9.19 -18.34 -46.15
N LYS A 478 8.94 -17.03 -45.92
CA LYS A 478 7.63 -16.43 -46.23
C LYS A 478 7.65 -15.33 -47.27
N LEU A 479 8.71 -14.53 -47.33
CA LEU A 479 8.76 -13.37 -48.21
C LEU A 479 9.50 -13.68 -49.51
N ARG A 480 10.52 -14.54 -49.47
CA ARG A 480 11.33 -14.87 -50.64
C ARG A 480 10.54 -15.47 -51.82
N PRO A 481 9.63 -16.44 -51.61
CA PRO A 481 8.83 -16.98 -52.71
C PRO A 481 7.95 -15.93 -53.40
N ILE A 482 7.47 -14.94 -52.64
CA ILE A 482 6.62 -13.85 -53.16
C ILE A 482 7.46 -12.83 -53.92
N PHE A 483 8.69 -12.56 -53.48
CA PHE A 483 9.61 -11.72 -54.21
C PHE A 483 10.03 -12.37 -55.53
N ASP A 484 10.32 -13.67 -55.52
CA ASP A 484 10.69 -14.41 -56.73
C ASP A 484 9.52 -14.43 -57.75
N GLU A 485 8.28 -14.60 -57.29
CA GLU A 485 7.07 -14.54 -58.14
C GLU A 485 6.83 -13.14 -58.73
N TYR A 486 7.06 -12.09 -57.93
CA TYR A 486 6.91 -10.71 -58.38
C TYR A 486 8.01 -10.26 -59.35
N ASP A 487 9.26 -10.68 -59.11
CA ASP A 487 10.37 -10.40 -60.02
C ASP A 487 10.17 -11.10 -61.38
N ALA A 488 9.58 -12.30 -61.38
CA ALA A 488 9.14 -12.98 -62.60
C ALA A 488 8.02 -12.22 -63.34
N GLU A 489 7.05 -11.66 -62.61
CA GLU A 489 5.96 -10.85 -63.18
C GLU A 489 6.48 -9.52 -63.77
N LEU A 490 7.42 -8.86 -63.09
CA LEU A 490 8.09 -7.64 -63.58
C LEU A 490 8.93 -7.92 -64.83
N ALA A 491 9.66 -9.04 -64.88
CA ALA A 491 10.39 -9.46 -66.06
C ALA A 491 9.45 -9.70 -67.25
N ALA A 492 8.30 -10.34 -67.01
CA ALA A 492 7.27 -10.53 -68.04
C ALA A 492 6.69 -9.20 -68.55
N GLN A 493 6.41 -8.25 -67.67
CA GLN A 493 5.92 -6.91 -68.06
C GLN A 493 6.98 -6.11 -68.84
N ARG A 494 8.26 -6.20 -68.46
CA ARG A 494 9.35 -5.56 -69.21
C ARG A 494 9.44 -6.14 -70.63
N ASN A 495 9.43 -7.46 -70.76
CA ASN A 495 9.44 -8.12 -72.07
C ASN A 495 8.22 -7.71 -72.91
N GLN A 496 7.05 -7.54 -72.29
CA GLN A 496 5.84 -7.09 -72.98
C GLN A 496 5.93 -5.62 -73.43
N ARG A 497 6.50 -4.73 -72.60
CA ARG A 497 6.73 -3.32 -72.95
C ARG A 497 7.78 -3.16 -74.05
N GLU A 498 8.87 -3.92 -74.00
CA GLU A 498 9.89 -3.93 -75.06
C GLU A 498 9.29 -4.43 -76.39
N ALA A 499 8.45 -5.46 -76.35
CA ALA A 499 7.72 -5.94 -77.53
C ALA A 499 6.74 -4.90 -78.09
N GLN A 500 6.05 -4.14 -77.23
CA GLN A 500 5.17 -3.05 -77.63
C GLN A 500 5.93 -1.85 -78.19
N GLN A 501 7.08 -1.51 -77.60
CA GLN A 501 7.95 -0.44 -78.09
C GLN A 501 8.51 -0.77 -79.47
N LYS A 502 8.99 -1.99 -79.69
CA LYS A 502 9.44 -2.45 -81.02
C LYS A 502 8.34 -2.34 -82.08
N ARG A 503 7.11 -2.76 -81.74
CA ARG A 503 5.95 -2.62 -82.64
C ARG A 503 5.62 -1.16 -82.92
N ALA A 504 5.70 -0.28 -81.91
CA ALA A 504 5.44 1.14 -82.07
C ALA A 504 6.52 1.85 -82.89
N GLU A 505 7.79 1.45 -82.75
CA GLU A 505 8.91 1.93 -83.56
C GLU A 505 8.78 1.49 -85.01
N GLU A 506 8.39 0.25 -85.28
CA GLU A 506 8.10 -0.24 -86.65
C GLU A 506 6.96 0.55 -87.30
N THR A 507 5.89 0.86 -86.56
CA THR A 507 4.78 1.68 -87.08
C THR A 507 5.23 3.12 -87.35
N ARG A 508 6.01 3.73 -86.44
CA ARG A 508 6.55 5.10 -86.62
C ARG A 508 7.54 5.19 -87.78
N SER A 509 8.37 4.16 -87.98
CA SER A 509 9.29 4.08 -89.12
C SER A 509 8.52 4.08 -90.44
N ARG A 510 7.43 3.29 -90.53
CA ARG A 510 6.57 3.27 -91.72
C ARG A 510 5.85 4.60 -91.94
N GLU A 511 5.36 5.25 -90.88
CA GLU A 511 4.72 6.57 -90.97
C GLU A 511 5.70 7.68 -91.38
N MET A 512 6.96 7.63 -90.93
CA MET A 512 7.99 8.59 -91.35
C MET A 512 8.40 8.39 -92.81
N GLU A 513 8.60 7.14 -93.26
CA GLU A 513 8.87 6.84 -94.68
C GLU A 513 7.74 7.36 -95.58
N GLN A 514 6.49 7.19 -95.15
CA GLN A 514 5.32 7.66 -95.90
C GLN A 514 5.22 9.19 -95.94
N ARG A 515 5.62 9.89 -94.87
CA ARG A 515 5.70 11.36 -94.83
C ARG A 515 6.88 11.91 -95.63
N GLU A 516 8.02 11.25 -95.65
CA GLU A 516 9.16 11.63 -96.51
C GLU A 516 8.80 11.51 -97.99
N ILE A 517 8.07 10.46 -98.37
CA ILE A 517 7.56 10.31 -99.74
C ILE A 517 6.58 11.44 -100.10
N GLU A 518 5.62 11.75 -99.21
CA GLU A 518 4.68 12.87 -99.43
C GLU A 518 5.36 14.25 -99.45
N GLN A 519 6.43 14.45 -98.67
CA GLN A 519 7.18 15.69 -98.65
C GLN A 519 8.04 15.87 -99.90
N LEU A 520 8.71 14.81 -100.36
CA LEU A 520 9.44 14.80 -101.62
C LEU A 520 8.52 15.04 -102.83
N GLU A 521 7.30 14.49 -102.82
CA GLU A 521 6.30 14.77 -103.87
C GLU A 521 5.80 16.23 -103.87
N ARG A 522 5.78 16.90 -102.71
CA ARG A 522 5.44 18.33 -102.59
C ARG A 522 6.58 19.23 -103.05
N GLU A 523 7.82 18.89 -102.71
CA GLU A 523 9.01 19.65 -103.09
C GLU A 523 9.31 19.53 -104.60
N MET A 524 8.96 18.40 -105.24
CA MET A 524 9.04 18.25 -106.71
C MET A 524 7.96 19.04 -107.48
N LYS A 525 6.81 19.35 -106.85
CA LYS A 525 5.70 20.07 -107.50
C LYS A 525 5.77 21.60 -107.38
N ASN A 526 6.64 22.14 -106.53
CA ASN A 526 6.86 23.59 -106.39
C ASN A 526 8.35 23.87 -106.06
N PRO A 527 9.26 23.88 -107.06
CA PRO A 527 10.63 24.30 -106.84
C PRO A 527 10.68 25.82 -106.62
N ASP A 528 10.99 26.23 -105.39
CA ASP A 528 11.18 27.62 -104.98
C ASP A 528 12.47 28.19 -105.62
N PRO A 529 12.40 29.17 -106.55
CA PRO A 529 13.53 29.57 -107.38
C PRO A 529 14.53 30.53 -106.71
N ALA A 530 14.52 30.69 -105.38
CA ALA A 530 15.29 31.73 -104.67
C ALA A 530 16.34 31.22 -103.67
N ARG A 531 16.93 30.03 -103.87
CA ARG A 531 18.13 29.59 -103.14
C ARG A 531 19.31 29.41 -104.10
N GLU A 532 20.03 30.50 -104.36
CA GLU A 532 21.39 30.41 -104.91
C GLU A 532 22.29 29.73 -103.86
N LEU A 533 22.66 28.48 -104.13
CA LEU A 533 23.66 27.73 -103.39
C LEU A 533 24.97 28.53 -103.32
N THR A 534 25.44 28.82 -102.12
CA THR A 534 26.67 29.58 -101.88
C THR A 534 27.89 28.81 -102.39
N PHE A 535 29.00 29.52 -102.66
CA PHE A 535 30.23 28.90 -103.16
C PHE A 535 30.78 27.83 -102.19
N GLU A 536 30.64 28.06 -100.88
CA GLU A 536 31.02 27.11 -99.84
C GLU A 536 30.16 25.84 -99.86
N ASP A 537 28.85 25.96 -100.14
CA ASP A 537 27.96 24.81 -100.29
C ASP A 537 28.30 23.99 -101.54
N LYS A 538 28.66 24.65 -102.66
CA LYS A 538 29.08 23.96 -103.89
C LYS A 538 30.43 23.27 -103.73
N GLU A 539 31.35 23.83 -102.96
CA GLU A 539 32.66 23.24 -102.68
C GLU A 539 32.58 22.08 -101.69
N LEU A 540 31.69 22.18 -100.69
CA LEU A 540 31.38 21.11 -99.74
C LEU A 540 30.69 19.92 -100.45
N ILE A 541 29.70 20.19 -101.30
CA ILE A 541 29.04 19.17 -102.12
C ILE A 541 30.06 18.49 -103.04
N LYS A 542 30.99 19.24 -103.65
CA LYS A 542 32.05 18.66 -104.50
C LYS A 542 33.01 17.77 -103.72
N ARG A 543 33.38 18.13 -102.48
CA ARG A 543 34.24 17.31 -101.61
C ARG A 543 33.53 16.05 -101.11
N ILE A 544 32.23 16.13 -100.80
CA ILE A 544 31.42 14.97 -100.43
C ILE A 544 31.24 14.03 -101.62
N ASP A 545 30.99 14.57 -102.83
CA ASP A 545 30.80 13.77 -104.04
C ASP A 545 32.13 13.13 -104.51
N GLU A 546 33.27 13.81 -104.34
CA GLU A 546 34.60 13.24 -104.60
C GLU A 546 34.99 12.15 -103.57
N TYR A 547 34.55 12.27 -102.32
CA TYR A 547 34.74 11.27 -101.27
C TYR A 547 33.89 10.02 -101.53
N LEU A 548 32.61 10.20 -101.92
CA LEU A 548 31.70 9.11 -102.26
C LEU A 548 32.10 8.37 -103.55
N ARG A 549 32.70 9.06 -104.53
CA ARG A 549 33.20 8.43 -105.77
C ARG A 549 34.52 7.66 -105.61
N ARG A 550 35.34 7.94 -104.59
CA ARG A 550 36.69 7.36 -104.44
C ARG A 550 36.82 6.15 -103.51
N LYS A 551 35.81 5.74 -102.74
CA LYS A 551 35.87 4.48 -101.96
C LYS A 551 34.51 3.80 -101.80
N MET A 552 34.50 2.47 -101.97
CA MET A 552 33.41 1.60 -101.54
C MET A 552 33.15 1.80 -100.03
N VAL A 553 32.03 2.43 -99.69
CA VAL A 553 31.53 2.47 -98.32
C VAL A 553 31.24 1.02 -97.90
N ARG A 554 31.99 0.51 -96.91
CA ARG A 554 31.69 -0.79 -96.31
C ARG A 554 30.38 -0.66 -95.54
N LYS A 555 29.43 -1.56 -95.81
CA LYS A 555 28.12 -1.62 -95.16
C LYS A 555 28.32 -1.69 -93.64
N GLY A 556 28.01 -0.60 -92.92
CA GLY A 556 28.08 -0.53 -91.45
C GLY A 556 28.94 0.59 -90.85
N GLU A 557 29.61 1.44 -91.64
CA GLU A 557 30.31 2.61 -91.08
C GLU A 557 29.32 3.74 -90.70
N ASN A 558 29.43 4.20 -89.45
CA ASN A 558 28.61 5.28 -88.90
C ASN A 558 29.02 6.63 -89.52
N ILE A 559 28.03 7.38 -90.02
CA ILE A 559 28.14 8.73 -90.60
C ILE A 559 28.97 9.69 -89.71
N ALA A 560 28.86 9.58 -88.37
CA ALA A 560 29.63 10.39 -87.44
C ALA A 560 31.16 10.17 -87.55
N SER A 561 31.60 8.95 -87.89
CA SER A 561 33.04 8.66 -88.09
C SER A 561 33.57 9.20 -89.42
N VAL A 562 32.73 9.21 -90.46
CA VAL A 562 33.04 9.82 -91.76
C VAL A 562 33.19 11.34 -91.60
N LEU A 563 32.25 11.97 -90.90
CA LEU A 563 32.27 13.42 -90.62
C LEU A 563 33.44 13.83 -89.70
N GLN A 564 33.86 12.97 -88.76
CA GLN A 564 35.09 13.17 -87.98
C GLN A 564 36.35 13.04 -88.83
N SER A 565 36.42 12.09 -89.76
CA SER A 565 37.58 11.93 -90.66
C SER A 565 37.75 13.10 -91.65
N LEU A 566 36.66 13.81 -91.94
CA LEU A 566 36.61 15.02 -92.77
C LEU A 566 36.88 16.31 -91.99
N GLY A 567 37.12 16.23 -90.67
CA GLY A 567 37.49 17.39 -89.83
C GLY A 567 36.35 18.33 -89.45
N ILE A 568 35.08 17.88 -89.55
CA ILE A 568 33.88 18.72 -89.36
C ILE A 568 33.39 18.73 -87.90
N LEU A 569 33.80 17.76 -87.08
CA LEU A 569 33.44 17.66 -85.65
C LEU A 569 34.69 17.85 -84.77
N GLU A 570 34.74 18.93 -83.99
CA GLU A 570 35.80 19.16 -83.00
C GLU A 570 35.70 18.21 -81.80
N ARG A 571 36.85 17.70 -81.35
CA ARG A 571 36.99 16.76 -80.23
C ARG A 571 36.70 17.45 -78.89
N LYS A 572 35.61 17.07 -78.20
CA LYS A 572 35.61 17.10 -76.72
C LYS A 572 36.14 15.78 -76.19
N SER A 573 37.18 15.81 -75.37
CA SER A 573 37.79 14.58 -74.86
C SER A 573 36.91 13.97 -73.77
N VAL A 574 36.85 12.63 -73.71
CA VAL A 574 36.13 11.89 -72.66
C VAL A 574 36.59 12.30 -71.25
N ALA A 575 37.86 12.71 -71.12
CA ALA A 575 38.44 13.20 -69.88
C ALA A 575 37.84 14.53 -69.39
N ASP A 576 37.31 15.37 -70.28
CA ASP A 576 36.68 16.65 -69.90
C ASP A 576 35.27 16.43 -69.34
N ILE A 577 34.54 15.44 -69.88
CA ILE A 577 33.21 15.03 -69.39
C ILE A 577 33.32 14.36 -68.02
N GLU A 578 34.39 13.60 -67.78
CA GLU A 578 34.63 12.91 -66.51
C GLU A 578 35.06 13.88 -65.40
N ARG A 579 35.70 15.00 -65.76
CA ARG A 579 36.12 16.06 -64.85
C ARG A 579 34.92 16.89 -64.35
N GLU A 580 33.98 17.23 -65.24
CA GLU A 580 32.72 17.92 -64.87
C GLU A 580 31.85 17.06 -63.94
N ARG A 581 31.84 15.73 -64.12
CA ARG A 581 31.11 14.81 -63.24
C ARG A 581 31.71 14.72 -61.83
N GLN A 582 33.04 14.74 -61.71
CA GLN A 582 33.73 14.69 -60.41
C GLN A 582 33.65 16.00 -59.62
N GLU A 583 33.53 17.15 -60.29
CA GLU A 583 33.27 18.44 -59.64
C GLU A 583 31.85 18.49 -59.06
N ALA A 584 30.85 17.97 -59.77
CA ALA A 584 29.47 17.87 -59.27
C ALA A 584 29.32 16.93 -58.05
N GLU A 585 30.12 15.87 -57.95
CA GLU A 585 30.13 14.96 -56.79
C GLU A 585 30.87 15.52 -55.57
N ARG A 586 31.81 16.46 -55.78
CA ARG A 586 32.53 17.16 -54.70
C ARG A 586 31.71 18.28 -54.06
N GLU A 587 30.86 18.96 -54.81
CA GLU A 587 29.94 19.98 -54.26
C GLU A 587 28.82 19.36 -53.39
N ALA A 588 28.53 18.07 -53.53
CA ALA A 588 27.49 17.37 -52.77
C ALA A 588 27.93 16.88 -51.37
N LYS A 589 29.20 17.03 -50.97
CA LYS A 589 29.71 16.59 -49.66
C LYS A 589 30.48 17.69 -48.93
N ILE A 590 29.75 18.58 -48.24
CA ILE A 590 30.30 19.44 -47.18
C ILE A 590 29.60 19.11 -45.85
N PRO A 591 30.30 18.62 -44.81
CA PRO A 591 29.73 18.45 -43.48
C PRO A 591 29.81 19.77 -42.69
N SER A 592 28.68 20.28 -42.19
CA SER A 592 28.67 21.37 -41.21
C SER A 592 28.90 20.84 -39.79
N SER A 593 30.05 21.19 -39.24
CA SER A 593 30.37 21.10 -37.81
C SER A 593 29.66 22.21 -37.02
N ALA A 594 29.02 21.85 -35.90
CA ALA A 594 28.89 22.59 -34.61
C ALA A 594 27.54 22.30 -33.94
N GLY A 595 27.59 21.81 -32.70
CA GLY A 595 26.45 21.23 -32.00
C GLY A 595 25.42 22.20 -31.42
N THR A 596 24.14 21.82 -31.48
CA THR A 596 23.15 21.88 -30.36
C THR A 596 21.82 21.21 -30.76
N PRO A 597 21.69 19.87 -30.67
CA PRO A 597 20.40 19.18 -30.89
C PRO A 597 19.48 19.22 -29.66
N VAL A 598 20.06 19.31 -28.46
CA VAL A 598 19.34 19.19 -27.19
C VAL A 598 18.50 20.43 -26.89
N LEU A 599 18.99 21.63 -27.22
CA LEU A 599 18.26 22.89 -26.99
C LEU A 599 17.05 23.02 -27.92
N LYS A 600 17.19 22.69 -29.22
CA LYS A 600 16.08 22.74 -30.19
C LYS A 600 14.99 21.70 -29.90
N ALA A 601 15.36 20.52 -29.40
CA ALA A 601 14.40 19.50 -28.97
C ALA A 601 13.65 19.91 -27.69
N GLN A 602 14.34 20.56 -26.74
CA GLN A 602 13.74 21.08 -25.51
C GLN A 602 12.79 22.25 -25.78
N THR A 603 13.12 23.18 -26.69
CA THR A 603 12.23 24.30 -27.08
C THR A 603 10.97 23.81 -27.81
N ARG A 604 11.07 22.73 -28.61
CA ARG A 604 9.94 22.11 -29.31
C ARG A 604 9.01 21.37 -28.34
N LEU A 605 9.58 20.66 -27.36
CA LEU A 605 8.83 20.00 -26.29
C LEU A 605 8.14 21.03 -25.36
N PHE A 606 8.80 22.16 -25.08
CA PHE A 606 8.26 23.25 -24.27
C PHE A 606 7.06 23.94 -24.95
N ARG A 607 7.12 24.19 -26.27
CA ARG A 607 5.97 24.70 -27.06
C ARG A 607 4.78 23.73 -27.07
N LEU A 608 5.04 22.42 -27.17
CA LEU A 608 3.99 21.38 -27.15
C LEU A 608 3.31 21.23 -25.79
N ILE A 609 4.04 21.45 -24.69
CA ILE A 609 3.50 21.40 -23.32
C ILE A 609 2.64 22.64 -23.03
N MET A 610 3.03 23.82 -23.50
CA MET A 610 2.26 25.06 -23.35
C MET A 610 0.92 25.02 -24.10
N ILE A 611 0.90 24.46 -25.32
CA ILE A 611 -0.32 24.30 -26.13
C ILE A 611 -1.32 23.31 -25.49
N LYS A 612 -0.83 22.27 -24.79
CA LYS A 612 -1.70 21.28 -24.13
C LYS A 612 -2.29 21.73 -22.79
N LEU A 613 -1.80 22.82 -22.21
CA LEU A 613 -2.24 23.34 -20.91
C LEU A 613 -3.10 24.60 -21.03
N ASP A 614 -3.48 25.00 -22.25
CA ASP A 614 -4.39 26.10 -22.56
C ASP A 614 -3.98 27.46 -21.95
N MET A 615 -2.68 27.74 -21.96
CA MET A 615 -2.14 29.05 -21.58
C MET A 615 -1.80 29.83 -22.85
N GLY A 616 -2.48 30.96 -23.05
CA GLY A 616 -2.41 31.76 -24.28
C GLY A 616 -0.98 32.11 -24.73
N THR A 617 -0.74 32.05 -26.03
CA THR A 617 0.53 32.43 -26.65
C THR A 617 0.63 33.94 -26.83
N PRO A 618 1.74 34.60 -26.40
CA PRO A 618 1.99 35.97 -26.82
C PRO A 618 2.61 35.96 -28.22
N THR A 619 1.93 36.58 -29.18
CA THR A 619 2.53 36.98 -30.46
C THR A 619 3.10 38.39 -30.31
N SER A 620 4.43 38.51 -30.36
CA SER A 620 5.10 39.77 -30.74
C SER A 620 6.01 39.51 -31.93
N ALA A 621 5.99 40.44 -32.88
CA ALA A 621 6.67 40.35 -34.17
C ALA A 621 8.11 40.89 -34.15
N SER A 622 8.69 41.15 -32.98
CA SER A 622 10.09 41.55 -32.83
C SER A 622 10.83 40.45 -32.06
N GLY A 623 11.92 39.94 -32.63
CA GLY A 623 12.67 38.79 -32.12
C GLY A 623 13.45 39.02 -30.81
N GLN A 624 12.82 39.58 -29.77
CA GLN A 624 13.32 39.60 -28.41
C GLN A 624 12.43 38.75 -27.49
N VAL A 625 13.07 37.89 -26.71
CA VAL A 625 12.41 37.06 -25.70
C VAL A 625 12.00 37.96 -24.53
N PRO A 626 10.76 37.90 -24.02
CA PRO A 626 10.38 38.70 -22.86
C PRO A 626 11.05 38.16 -21.59
N ASP A 627 11.62 39.05 -20.79
CA ASP A 627 12.36 38.71 -19.56
C ASP A 627 11.48 38.21 -18.41
N HIS A 628 10.15 38.19 -18.58
CA HIS A 628 9.20 37.84 -17.53
C HIS A 628 8.03 36.99 -18.06
N VAL A 629 7.59 36.00 -17.27
CA VAL A 629 6.37 35.20 -17.53
C VAL A 629 5.42 35.34 -16.34
N LEU A 630 4.18 35.74 -16.62
CA LEU A 630 3.08 35.81 -15.65
C LEU A 630 2.33 34.47 -15.63
N ILE A 631 2.19 33.88 -14.44
CA ILE A 631 1.38 32.68 -14.24
C ILE A 631 0.29 32.99 -13.20
N GLY A 632 -0.97 32.71 -13.56
CA GLY A 632 -2.12 32.82 -12.64
C GLY A 632 -2.33 31.53 -11.85
N ILE A 633 -2.43 31.64 -10.53
CA ILE A 633 -2.85 30.55 -9.62
C ILE A 633 -3.88 31.14 -8.64
N ASP A 634 -5.07 30.54 -8.57
CA ASP A 634 -6.19 30.96 -7.72
C ASP A 634 -6.50 32.47 -7.84
N ASP A 635 -6.69 32.94 -9.08
CA ASP A 635 -7.00 34.34 -9.44
C ASP A 635 -5.97 35.39 -9.00
N ARG A 636 -4.72 34.99 -8.71
CA ARG A 636 -3.62 35.92 -8.43
C ARG A 636 -2.44 35.74 -9.40
N PRO A 637 -1.94 36.84 -10.02
CA PRO A 637 -0.79 36.78 -10.91
C PRO A 637 0.53 36.77 -10.12
N TYR A 638 1.47 35.92 -10.53
CA TYR A 638 2.84 35.88 -10.00
C TYR A 638 3.87 36.15 -11.09
N LEU A 639 4.86 36.99 -10.78
CA LEU A 639 6.02 37.33 -11.62
C LEU A 639 7.22 36.48 -11.18
N ILE A 640 7.96 35.88 -12.11
CA ILE A 640 9.07 34.97 -11.79
C ILE A 640 10.39 35.51 -12.36
N ASN A 641 11.41 35.69 -11.50
CA ASN A 641 12.75 36.13 -11.87
C ASN A 641 13.82 35.16 -11.32
N HIS A 642 14.58 34.51 -12.22
CA HIS A 642 15.78 33.69 -11.98
C HIS A 642 15.67 32.23 -11.45
N PHE A 643 16.77 31.50 -11.67
CA PHE A 643 16.97 30.03 -11.70
C PHE A 643 16.57 29.27 -10.41
N THR A 644 16.56 29.92 -9.25
CA THR A 644 16.08 29.36 -7.97
C THR A 644 14.57 29.09 -7.97
N ASP A 645 13.81 29.75 -8.82
CA ASP A 645 12.36 29.56 -8.92
C ASP A 645 11.95 28.40 -9.84
N TRP A 646 12.88 27.86 -10.65
CA TRP A 646 12.64 26.62 -11.42
C TRP A 646 12.50 25.39 -10.51
N GLN A 647 13.25 25.35 -9.40
CA GLN A 647 13.12 24.30 -8.39
C GLN A 647 11.78 24.40 -7.63
N LYS A 648 11.30 25.62 -7.36
CA LYS A 648 9.98 25.87 -6.75
C LYS A 648 8.84 25.52 -7.72
N ALA A 649 8.94 25.91 -8.99
CA ALA A 649 7.97 25.55 -10.02
C ALA A 649 7.91 24.03 -10.25
N ARG A 650 9.07 23.34 -10.23
CA ARG A 650 9.15 21.87 -10.29
C ARG A 650 8.56 21.21 -9.05
N ALA A 651 8.80 21.73 -7.85
CA ALA A 651 8.20 21.23 -6.61
C ALA A 651 6.67 21.40 -6.60
N LEU A 652 6.16 22.54 -7.09
CA LEU A 652 4.74 22.83 -7.21
C LEU A 652 4.05 21.95 -8.27
N LEU A 653 4.70 21.69 -9.40
CA LEU A 653 4.22 20.75 -10.43
C LEU A 653 4.17 19.31 -9.90
N LEU A 654 5.14 18.89 -9.09
CA LEU A 654 5.14 17.59 -8.43
C LEU A 654 4.04 17.47 -7.37
N LEU A 655 3.75 18.54 -6.62
CA LEU A 655 2.63 18.62 -5.68
C LEU A 655 1.27 18.55 -6.39
N LYS A 656 1.10 19.28 -7.50
CA LYS A 656 -0.14 19.26 -8.30
C LYS A 656 -0.33 17.90 -8.98
N ARG A 657 0.74 17.27 -9.49
CA ARG A 657 0.73 15.88 -9.98
C ARG A 657 0.34 14.89 -8.88
N ARG A 658 0.83 15.07 -7.65
CA ARG A 658 0.47 14.24 -6.49
C ARG A 658 -1.00 14.41 -6.10
N GLN A 659 -1.55 15.63 -6.12
CA GLN A 659 -2.98 15.88 -5.90
C GLN A 659 -3.87 15.27 -7.00
N ILE A 660 -3.47 15.36 -8.27
CA ILE A 660 -4.18 14.72 -9.39
C ILE A 660 -4.14 13.19 -9.27
N LEU A 661 -3.00 12.62 -8.89
CA LEU A 661 -2.87 11.18 -8.65
C LEU A 661 -3.70 10.72 -7.44
N ASN A 662 -3.70 11.49 -6.34
CA ASN A 662 -4.50 11.21 -5.15
C ASN A 662 -6.01 11.24 -5.46
N SER A 663 -6.47 12.26 -6.18
CA SER A 663 -7.87 12.38 -6.61
C SER A 663 -8.27 11.36 -7.68
N ALA A 664 -7.33 10.88 -8.50
CA ALA A 664 -7.54 9.75 -9.40
C ALA A 664 -7.62 8.41 -8.63
N SER A 665 -6.77 8.22 -7.62
CA SER A 665 -6.81 7.03 -6.75
C SER A 665 -8.05 7.00 -5.86
N GLU A 666 -8.52 8.14 -5.34
CA GLU A 666 -9.79 8.23 -4.61
C GLU A 666 -10.97 7.92 -5.53
N ARG A 667 -11.01 8.46 -6.76
CA ARG A 667 -12.03 8.10 -7.76
C ARG A 667 -11.98 6.60 -8.13
N TYR A 668 -10.79 6.01 -8.22
CA TYR A 668 -10.62 4.58 -8.48
C TYR A 668 -11.08 3.72 -7.29
N ILE A 669 -10.74 4.11 -6.04
CA ILE A 669 -11.19 3.43 -4.81
C ILE A 669 -12.71 3.52 -4.68
N ARG A 670 -13.31 4.69 -4.96
CA ARG A 670 -14.77 4.91 -4.94
C ARG A 670 -15.48 4.06 -5.99
N LYS A 671 -14.99 4.03 -7.24
CA LYS A 671 -15.51 3.16 -8.32
C LYS A 671 -15.36 1.67 -7.97
N ARG A 672 -14.24 1.26 -7.37
CA ARG A 672 -14.02 -0.13 -6.94
C ARG A 672 -14.93 -0.51 -5.76
N GLY A 673 -15.18 0.41 -4.84
CA GLY A 673 -16.13 0.25 -3.73
C GLY A 673 -17.57 0.10 -4.22
N GLN A 674 -18.00 0.94 -5.17
CA GLN A 674 -19.31 0.83 -5.84
C GLN A 674 -19.46 -0.51 -6.56
N ARG A 675 -18.45 -0.92 -7.34
CA ARG A 675 -18.47 -2.21 -8.06
C ARG A 675 -18.50 -3.42 -7.12
N LEU A 676 -17.85 -3.33 -5.96
CA LEU A 676 -17.89 -4.36 -4.91
C LEU A 676 -19.25 -4.38 -4.18
N GLN A 677 -19.90 -3.24 -3.99
CA GLN A 677 -21.27 -3.17 -3.49
C GLN A 677 -22.26 -3.75 -4.52
N GLU A 678 -22.16 -3.40 -5.80
CA GLU A 678 -22.98 -3.96 -6.87
C GLU A 678 -22.82 -5.49 -6.97
N LEU A 679 -21.60 -6.02 -6.86
CA LEU A 679 -21.34 -7.47 -6.81
C LEU A 679 -21.91 -8.13 -5.55
N ARG A 680 -21.90 -7.45 -4.40
CA ARG A 680 -22.56 -7.93 -3.18
C ARG A 680 -24.08 -7.94 -3.31
N TRP A 681 -24.66 -6.89 -3.89
CA TRP A 681 -26.09 -6.80 -4.16
C TRP A 681 -26.53 -7.84 -5.18
N SER A 682 -25.78 -8.05 -6.27
CA SER A 682 -26.04 -9.08 -7.27
C SER A 682 -25.98 -10.50 -6.66
N ARG A 683 -25.03 -10.76 -5.77
CA ARG A 683 -24.97 -12.03 -5.01
C ARG A 683 -26.13 -12.19 -4.03
N LEU A 684 -26.50 -11.14 -3.30
CA LEU A 684 -27.64 -11.15 -2.39
C LEU A 684 -28.95 -11.41 -3.15
N TRP A 685 -29.14 -10.76 -4.30
CA TRP A 685 -30.27 -10.99 -5.21
C TRP A 685 -30.30 -12.41 -5.77
N SER A 686 -29.14 -12.96 -6.15
CA SER A 686 -29.03 -14.35 -6.61
C SER A 686 -29.36 -15.35 -5.50
N TYR A 687 -28.95 -15.05 -4.26
CA TYR A 687 -29.25 -15.88 -3.09
C TYR A 687 -30.74 -15.83 -2.71
N LEU A 688 -31.34 -14.64 -2.76
CA LEU A 688 -32.77 -14.44 -2.51
C LEU A 688 -33.64 -15.11 -3.58
N ALA A 689 -33.23 -15.02 -4.85
CA ALA A 689 -33.90 -15.70 -5.97
C ALA A 689 -33.74 -17.23 -5.92
N GLN A 690 -32.65 -17.75 -5.34
CA GLN A 690 -32.49 -19.19 -5.09
C GLN A 690 -33.27 -19.68 -3.87
N SER A 691 -33.50 -18.81 -2.87
CA SER A 691 -34.27 -19.17 -1.67
C SER A 691 -35.79 -19.15 -1.86
N SER A 692 -36.31 -18.61 -2.97
CA SER A 692 -37.76 -18.57 -3.26
C SER A 692 -38.31 -19.88 -3.85
N ILE A 693 -37.88 -21.03 -3.33
CA ILE A 693 -38.41 -22.37 -3.70
C ILE A 693 -39.78 -22.66 -3.03
N LEU A 694 -40.40 -21.69 -2.38
CA LEU A 694 -41.79 -21.83 -1.91
C LEU A 694 -42.66 -20.64 -2.37
N GLY A 695 -43.43 -20.88 -3.43
CA GLY A 695 -44.81 -20.42 -3.55
C GLY A 695 -45.10 -19.02 -4.10
N LYS A 696 -45.50 -19.00 -5.38
CA LYS A 696 -46.54 -18.18 -6.05
C LYS A 696 -46.55 -16.64 -5.88
N ASN A 697 -46.49 -15.97 -7.05
CA ASN A 697 -47.05 -14.65 -7.40
C ASN A 697 -46.80 -13.49 -6.43
N LEU A 698 -45.59 -12.93 -6.46
CA LEU A 698 -45.36 -11.56 -5.99
C LEU A 698 -44.89 -10.69 -7.16
N ASN A 699 -45.76 -9.77 -7.55
CA ASN A 699 -45.55 -8.83 -8.64
C ASN A 699 -44.41 -7.85 -8.28
N LYS A 700 -43.50 -7.55 -9.23
CA LYS A 700 -42.25 -6.79 -9.01
C LYS A 700 -42.44 -5.41 -8.36
N ARG A 701 -43.65 -4.84 -8.40
CA ARG A 701 -43.99 -3.57 -7.75
C ARG A 701 -44.16 -3.65 -6.23
N GLY A 702 -44.53 -4.81 -5.67
CA GLY A 702 -44.72 -4.96 -4.21
C GLY A 702 -43.40 -5.02 -3.42
N LEU A 703 -42.36 -5.62 -4.02
CA LEU A 703 -41.02 -5.72 -3.41
C LEU A 703 -40.28 -4.37 -3.34
N ALA A 704 -40.57 -3.44 -4.26
CA ALA A 704 -39.95 -2.12 -4.27
C ALA A 704 -40.54 -1.17 -3.20
N ALA A 705 -41.79 -1.40 -2.76
CA ALA A 705 -42.42 -0.63 -1.69
C ALA A 705 -41.92 -1.08 -0.30
N GLY A 706 -41.89 -2.40 -0.03
CA GLY A 706 -41.44 -2.91 1.27
C GLY A 706 -39.96 -2.71 1.57
N ALA A 707 -39.10 -2.59 0.55
CA ALA A 707 -37.68 -2.30 0.74
C ALA A 707 -37.38 -0.82 1.05
N ARG A 708 -38.35 0.09 0.84
CA ARG A 708 -38.23 1.51 1.17
C ARG A 708 -38.58 1.81 2.62
N ASP A 709 -39.37 0.96 3.27
CA ASP A 709 -39.76 1.09 4.68
C ASP A 709 -38.78 0.41 5.66
N VAL A 710 -37.84 -0.40 5.14
CA VAL A 710 -36.79 -1.09 5.92
C VAL A 710 -35.44 -0.35 5.88
N LEU A 711 -35.27 0.59 4.94
CA LEU A 711 -34.15 1.54 4.89
C LEU A 711 -34.54 2.82 5.61
#